data_AF-A0A969VZ91-F1
#
_entry.id   AF-A0A969VZ91-F1
#
_cell.length_a   1.000
_cell.length_b   1.000
_cell.length_c   1.000
_cell.angle_alpha   90.00
_cell.angle_beta   90.00
_cell.angle_gamma   90.00
#
_symmetry.space_group_name_H-M   'P 1'
#
loop_
_entity.id
_entity.type
_entity.pdbx_description
1 polymer ?
#
loop_
_entity_poly.entity_id
_entity_poly.type
_entity_poly.pdbx_seq_one_letter_code
_entity_poly.pdbx_strand_id
1 'polypeptide(L)'
;MGSSFQSNKKLQVSHAFHSPLMEPMLTEFERVASEITYATPRIDIISNLTGELATEEIATPQYWVNHVRQPVKFASSIEFLDRQKYQIFLEIGAKPTLSGMGRTILESKRTSEPPRSLKGEQRRIPNSEFSVWLPSLRPGRTDWQQMLESLATLYLRGAAVDWRGFDRDYPCYRVALPTYPFQRQRYWVETANNGYSKTNFLSQENIGTTITNLLHQGNTQQLAQYLETATQLSAEEIKFLPKLLEVLVKQHQQELRRSSLKDWLYHVNWQTQPRQETLISFSQPGSWLILADKKGVGQALANLLEERGQTCFIVYIGDSYQAKEPGSWSLNPSTQDDFHRLIQEVVTTSQQPLRGVVHLWSLETEFAPELSVSSLEQSQIVGCSSTLHLLQALAKCDRQAMPRLWLVTRGAVPADSSLPGVAQASLWGLGKVIALEHSQLWGGIIDLAPDAPKDEAVNLLAEISDSLGEDQIAFRFGQRYVARLVRSQVSTERSHPLQSDSTYLITGGLGALGLKVAQWMVDRGVRHLVLTGRREVSACVSEAIAQMERLGAKVVVAQADVAEWEDMARTLEQIKTSMPTLRGIIHAAGILDDGILLKQNWERFAKVMAPKVKGAWNLHRLTQDLPLDFFVSFSSISSLLGSPGQGNYAAANAFMDALAHYRRALGLPGLSINWGPWSDTGMAASLGGPDRDRLAAQGIESIPLEQGLSLLEQFLGQATSQVGVLPIDWSVFKQQFGDRKQLPLLSELIGSEPPKETKQALPKQHELLQRLEALPPGNRHSLLISHIQSEVANVLELERSHLPDPQKGFFDMGMDSLMAVELKNRLDASLGCSLPATLVFETPTIQDLAEYLARNVLGWNSSATDNGKLPKGEEERAKALSEVQQLAEDEVEASIALELAELETLLKGN
;
A
#
# COMPACT_ATOMS: atom_id res chain seq x y z
N MET A 1 42.54 22.59 -37.22
CA MET A 1 43.38 21.71 -36.38
C MET A 1 43.37 22.27 -34.96
N GLY A 2 42.41 21.84 -34.14
CA GLY A 2 42.28 22.26 -32.75
C GLY A 2 42.50 21.05 -31.86
N SER A 3 43.53 21.11 -31.03
CA SER A 3 44.04 20.06 -30.15
C SER A 3 42.99 19.53 -29.18
N SER A 4 42.68 18.23 -29.25
CA SER A 4 42.05 17.50 -28.16
C SER A 4 43.01 17.50 -26.96
N PHE A 5 42.56 17.97 -25.81
CA PHE A 5 43.32 17.90 -24.56
C PHE A 5 43.57 16.42 -24.17
N GLN A 6 44.76 15.90 -24.45
CA GLN A 6 45.32 14.78 -23.68
C GLN A 6 45.76 15.34 -22.33
N SER A 7 45.00 15.04 -21.27
CA SER A 7 45.40 15.34 -19.89
C SER A 7 46.59 14.44 -19.51
N ASN A 8 47.82 14.93 -19.76
CA ASN A 8 49.04 14.26 -19.32
C ASN A 8 49.37 14.74 -17.90
N LYS A 9 49.21 13.86 -16.91
CA LYS A 9 49.60 14.13 -15.52
C LYS A 9 50.99 13.55 -15.27
N LYS A 10 51.97 14.41 -14.96
CA LYS A 10 53.30 13.97 -14.51
C LYS A 10 53.16 13.23 -13.17
N LEU A 11 53.65 12.00 -13.11
CA LEU A 11 53.71 11.22 -11.88
C LEU A 11 55.01 11.58 -11.14
N GLN A 12 54.90 11.94 -9.85
CA GLN A 12 56.07 12.01 -8.98
C GLN A 12 56.43 10.59 -8.57
N VAL A 13 57.54 10.08 -9.11
CA VAL A 13 58.08 8.76 -8.82
C VAL A 13 59.53 8.93 -8.37
N SER A 14 59.97 8.12 -7.42
CA SER A 14 61.36 8.11 -6.94
C SER A 14 62.34 7.57 -7.99
N HIS A 15 61.83 6.77 -8.94
CA HIS A 15 62.59 6.15 -10.02
C HIS A 15 61.79 6.17 -11.31
N ALA A 16 62.47 6.37 -12.44
CA ALA A 16 61.85 6.48 -13.76
C ALA A 16 61.64 5.10 -14.40
N PHE A 17 60.88 4.22 -13.73
CA PHE A 17 60.47 2.92 -14.27
C PHE A 17 59.73 3.09 -15.60
N HIS A 18 59.83 2.09 -16.47
CA HIS A 18 59.25 2.08 -17.82
C HIS A 18 59.87 3.15 -18.75
N SER A 19 61.15 3.47 -18.52
CA SER A 19 61.89 4.43 -19.33
C SER A 19 63.34 3.99 -19.62
N PRO A 20 64.01 4.60 -20.61
CA PRO A 20 65.43 4.38 -20.86
C PRO A 20 66.35 4.69 -19.67
N LEU A 21 65.89 5.42 -18.65
CA LEU A 21 66.69 5.71 -17.46
C LEU A 21 66.92 4.48 -16.57
N MET A 22 66.23 3.36 -16.84
CA MET A 22 66.47 2.09 -16.17
C MET A 22 67.65 1.30 -16.72
N GLU A 23 68.21 1.67 -17.89
CA GLU A 23 69.30 0.97 -18.56
C GLU A 23 70.47 0.58 -17.63
N PRO A 24 70.96 1.47 -16.74
CA PRO A 24 72.13 1.17 -15.91
C PRO A 24 71.94 0.02 -14.90
N MET A 25 70.70 -0.34 -14.57
CA MET A 25 70.42 -1.41 -13.61
C MET A 25 70.03 -2.74 -14.26
N LEU A 26 69.83 -2.79 -15.58
CA LEU A 26 69.20 -3.94 -16.23
C LEU A 26 70.00 -5.23 -16.07
N THR A 27 71.33 -5.17 -16.12
CA THR A 27 72.20 -6.34 -15.95
C THR A 27 72.09 -6.95 -14.56
N GLU A 28 72.07 -6.12 -13.51
CA GLU A 28 71.91 -6.62 -12.13
C GLU A 28 70.47 -7.08 -11.87
N PHE A 29 69.49 -6.40 -12.45
CA PHE A 29 68.08 -6.81 -12.38
C PHE A 29 67.84 -8.14 -13.10
N GLU A 30 68.48 -8.37 -14.25
CA GLU A 30 68.43 -9.63 -14.99
C GLU A 30 69.04 -10.78 -14.20
N ARG A 31 70.17 -10.52 -13.50
CA ARG A 31 70.80 -11.49 -12.60
C ARG A 31 69.82 -11.96 -11.53
N VAL A 32 69.15 -11.02 -10.86
CA VAL A 32 68.13 -11.31 -9.83
C VAL A 32 66.89 -11.97 -10.44
N ALA A 33 66.40 -11.49 -11.58
CA ALA A 33 65.24 -12.08 -12.25
C ALA A 33 65.49 -13.53 -12.69
N SER A 34 66.74 -13.89 -12.99
CA SER A 34 67.13 -15.26 -13.36
C SER A 34 67.17 -16.23 -12.19
N GLU A 35 67.16 -15.74 -10.95
CA GLU A 35 67.08 -16.57 -9.73
C GLU A 35 65.64 -17.00 -9.40
N ILE A 36 64.63 -16.38 -10.03
CA ILE A 36 63.21 -16.65 -9.78
C ILE A 36 62.74 -17.84 -10.64
N THR A 37 61.93 -18.73 -10.05
CA THR A 37 61.24 -19.79 -10.79
C THR A 37 59.93 -19.26 -11.35
N TYR A 38 59.74 -19.38 -12.66
CA TYR A 38 58.53 -18.93 -13.36
C TYR A 38 57.62 -20.11 -13.70
N ALA A 39 56.32 -19.84 -13.76
CA ALA A 39 55.30 -20.76 -14.23
C ALA A 39 54.42 -20.07 -15.26
N THR A 40 53.85 -20.86 -16.18
CA THR A 40 52.85 -20.34 -17.11
C THR A 40 51.62 -19.85 -16.34
N PRO A 41 51.03 -18.70 -16.72
CA PRO A 41 49.84 -18.18 -16.05
C PRO A 41 48.68 -19.18 -16.11
N ARG A 42 48.04 -19.42 -14.96
CA ARG A 42 46.80 -20.22 -14.87
C ARG A 42 45.54 -19.41 -15.12
N ILE A 43 45.68 -18.09 -15.06
CA ILE A 43 44.65 -17.09 -15.36
C ILE A 43 45.22 -16.30 -16.53
N ASP A 44 44.40 -16.02 -17.53
CA ASP A 44 44.77 -15.18 -18.65
C ASP A 44 45.29 -13.82 -18.17
N ILE A 45 46.51 -13.48 -18.55
CA ILE A 45 47.15 -12.20 -18.25
C ILE A 45 47.30 -11.43 -19.55
N ILE A 46 46.97 -10.14 -19.54
CA ILE A 46 47.27 -9.25 -20.66
C ILE A 46 48.62 -8.62 -20.41
N SER A 47 49.56 -8.81 -21.34
CA SER A 47 50.88 -8.23 -21.21
C SER A 47 50.80 -6.71 -21.37
N ASN A 48 51.28 -5.98 -20.36
CA ASN A 48 51.40 -4.54 -20.44
C ASN A 48 52.55 -4.06 -21.36
N LEU A 49 53.34 -4.97 -21.94
CA LEU A 49 54.31 -4.65 -22.99
C LEU A 49 53.70 -4.71 -24.38
N THR A 50 52.83 -5.68 -24.63
CA THR A 50 52.25 -5.92 -25.96
C THR A 50 50.86 -5.30 -26.09
N GLY A 51 50.08 -5.27 -25.00
CA GLY A 51 48.66 -4.92 -24.99
C GLY A 51 47.74 -6.07 -25.39
N GLU A 52 48.27 -7.29 -25.50
CA GLU A 52 47.58 -8.50 -25.96
C GLU A 52 47.74 -9.62 -24.91
N LEU A 53 47.06 -10.75 -25.09
CA LEU A 53 47.17 -11.91 -24.20
C LEU A 53 48.64 -12.37 -24.09
N ALA A 54 49.15 -12.47 -22.87
CA ALA A 54 50.50 -12.91 -22.58
C ALA A 54 50.67 -14.38 -22.95
N THR A 55 51.77 -14.70 -23.62
CA THR A 55 52.16 -16.06 -23.96
C THR A 55 53.25 -16.55 -22.99
N GLU A 56 53.91 -17.67 -23.29
CA GLU A 56 55.00 -18.23 -22.46
C GLU A 56 56.16 -17.25 -22.20
N GLU A 57 56.26 -16.17 -22.99
CA GLU A 57 57.26 -15.11 -22.82
C GLU A 57 57.27 -14.49 -21.41
N ILE A 58 56.11 -14.37 -20.74
CA ILE A 58 56.00 -13.79 -19.39
C ILE A 58 56.71 -14.64 -18.32
N ALA A 59 56.93 -15.91 -18.61
CA ALA A 59 57.62 -16.86 -17.74
C ALA A 59 59.15 -16.85 -17.96
N THR A 60 59.71 -15.75 -18.48
CA THR A 60 61.15 -15.59 -18.71
C THR A 60 61.71 -14.35 -17.99
N PRO A 61 62.96 -14.38 -17.48
CA PRO A 61 63.62 -13.21 -16.90
C PRO A 61 63.66 -12.02 -17.86
N GLN A 62 63.90 -12.30 -19.15
CA GLN A 62 64.02 -11.28 -20.19
C GLN A 62 62.76 -10.44 -20.36
N TYR A 63 61.57 -11.04 -20.19
CA TYR A 63 60.32 -10.31 -20.23
C TYR A 63 60.26 -9.22 -19.16
N TRP A 64 60.68 -9.53 -17.93
CA TRP A 64 60.64 -8.58 -16.81
C TRP A 64 61.69 -7.47 -16.95
N VAL A 65 62.87 -7.80 -17.49
CA VAL A 65 63.90 -6.82 -17.88
C VAL A 65 63.37 -5.86 -18.94
N ASN A 66 62.65 -6.39 -19.93
CA ASN A 66 61.98 -5.57 -20.94
C ASN A 66 60.84 -4.73 -20.34
N HIS A 67 60.05 -5.31 -19.43
CA HIS A 67 58.91 -4.67 -18.79
C HIS A 67 59.32 -3.47 -17.95
N VAL A 68 60.42 -3.56 -17.18
CA VAL A 68 60.89 -2.44 -16.35
C VAL A 68 61.47 -1.28 -17.18
N ARG A 69 61.91 -1.54 -18.42
CA ARG A 69 62.50 -0.55 -19.33
C ARG A 69 61.48 0.08 -20.28
N GLN A 70 60.54 -0.69 -20.81
CA GLN A 70 59.64 -0.26 -21.87
C GLN A 70 58.33 0.35 -21.31
N PRO A 71 57.63 1.21 -22.09
CA PRO A 71 56.37 1.81 -21.67
C PRO A 71 55.25 0.80 -21.40
N VAL A 72 54.42 1.07 -20.39
CA VAL A 72 53.20 0.30 -20.08
C VAL A 72 52.08 0.66 -21.07
N LYS A 73 51.66 -0.30 -21.89
CA LYS A 73 50.57 -0.17 -22.87
C LYS A 73 49.17 -0.37 -22.28
N PHE A 74 48.86 0.33 -21.19
CA PHE A 74 47.60 0.17 -20.47
C PHE A 74 46.35 0.39 -21.35
N ALA A 75 46.36 1.41 -22.23
CA ALA A 75 45.24 1.67 -23.14
C ALA A 75 44.99 0.50 -24.10
N SER A 76 46.05 -0.07 -24.68
CA SER A 76 45.94 -1.23 -25.56
C SER A 76 45.39 -2.46 -24.82
N SER A 77 45.78 -2.66 -23.55
CA SER A 77 45.24 -3.73 -22.71
C SER A 77 43.72 -3.59 -22.48
N ILE A 78 43.25 -2.38 -22.18
CA ILE A 78 41.81 -2.11 -22.00
C ILE A 78 41.03 -2.29 -23.32
N GLU A 79 41.61 -1.88 -24.44
CA GLU A 79 41.02 -2.08 -25.76
C GLU A 79 40.97 -3.55 -26.18
N PHE A 80 41.96 -4.35 -25.79
CA PHE A 80 41.90 -5.80 -25.97
C PHE A 80 40.73 -6.41 -25.20
N LEU A 81 40.55 -6.04 -23.93
CA LEU A 81 39.43 -6.51 -23.10
C LEU A 81 38.06 -6.14 -23.70
N ASP A 82 37.93 -4.92 -24.22
CA ASP A 82 36.70 -4.48 -24.89
C ASP A 82 36.43 -5.26 -26.19
N ARG A 83 37.46 -5.52 -27.01
CA ARG A 83 37.35 -6.39 -28.20
C ARG A 83 36.92 -7.82 -27.85
N GLN A 84 37.39 -8.34 -26.71
CA GLN A 84 36.98 -9.65 -26.18
C GLN A 84 35.62 -9.61 -25.45
N LYS A 85 34.94 -8.46 -25.44
CA LYS A 85 33.61 -8.23 -24.86
C LYS A 85 33.53 -8.42 -23.34
N TYR A 86 34.63 -8.20 -22.61
CA TYR A 86 34.57 -8.16 -21.15
C TYR A 86 33.76 -6.94 -20.68
N GLN A 87 32.87 -7.16 -19.70
CA GLN A 87 31.97 -6.12 -19.20
C GLN A 87 32.16 -5.79 -17.72
N ILE A 88 32.96 -6.58 -16.99
CA ILE A 88 33.20 -6.43 -15.56
C ILE A 88 34.70 -6.25 -15.33
N PHE A 89 35.06 -5.16 -14.66
CA PHE A 89 36.43 -4.79 -14.35
C PHE A 89 36.56 -4.58 -12.84
N LEU A 90 37.42 -5.35 -12.19
CA LEU A 90 37.73 -5.20 -10.76
C LEU A 90 39.17 -4.69 -10.60
N GLU A 91 39.32 -3.51 -10.01
CA GLU A 91 40.62 -2.94 -9.68
C GLU A 91 41.04 -3.36 -8.28
N ILE A 92 42.17 -4.08 -8.19
CA ILE A 92 42.75 -4.50 -6.92
C ILE A 92 43.83 -3.50 -6.52
N GLY A 93 43.58 -2.74 -5.46
CA GLY A 93 44.52 -1.75 -4.92
C GLY A 93 43.90 -0.88 -3.83
N ALA A 94 44.74 -0.16 -3.09
CA ALA A 94 44.32 0.70 -1.98
C ALA A 94 43.47 1.93 -2.40
N LYS A 95 43.43 2.24 -3.72
CA LYS A 95 42.66 3.35 -4.28
C LYS A 95 42.30 3.07 -5.75
N PRO A 96 41.13 3.53 -6.23
CA PRO A 96 40.65 3.25 -7.58
C PRO A 96 41.19 4.22 -8.64
N THR A 97 42.46 4.08 -8.99
CA THR A 97 43.12 4.97 -9.96
C THR A 97 42.91 4.49 -11.40
N LEU A 98 42.98 3.17 -11.63
CA LEU A 98 42.94 2.56 -12.96
C LEU A 98 41.52 2.50 -13.53
N SER A 99 40.50 2.32 -12.69
CA SER A 99 39.09 2.24 -13.08
C SER A 99 38.63 3.48 -13.82
N GLY A 100 39.04 4.67 -13.34
CA GLY A 100 38.72 5.94 -14.02
C GLY A 100 39.42 6.07 -15.37
N MET A 101 40.68 5.65 -15.45
CA MET A 101 41.45 5.67 -16.70
C MET A 101 40.86 4.73 -17.75
N GLY A 102 40.51 3.49 -17.35
CA GLY A 102 39.90 2.49 -18.22
C GLY A 102 38.55 2.94 -18.80
N ARG A 103 37.68 3.52 -17.97
CA ARG A 103 36.41 4.13 -18.44
C ARG A 103 36.64 5.19 -19.51
N THR A 104 37.56 6.11 -19.24
CA THR A 104 37.86 7.24 -20.15
C THR A 104 38.37 6.73 -21.51
N ILE A 105 39.20 5.68 -21.52
CA ILE A 105 39.71 5.06 -22.75
C ILE A 105 38.54 4.54 -23.61
N LEU A 106 37.61 3.76 -23.02
CA LEU A 106 36.47 3.21 -23.76
C LEU A 106 35.44 4.27 -24.19
N GLU A 107 35.23 5.30 -23.39
CA GLU A 107 34.33 6.42 -23.71
C GLU A 107 34.84 7.26 -24.90
N SER A 108 36.15 7.54 -24.93
CA SER A 108 36.76 8.38 -25.99
C SER A 108 36.69 7.77 -27.40
N LYS A 109 36.71 6.44 -27.51
CA LYS A 109 36.52 5.72 -28.79
C LYS A 109 35.07 5.75 -29.28
N ARG A 110 34.10 5.64 -28.39
CA ARG A 110 32.66 5.69 -28.75
C ARG A 110 32.27 7.03 -29.38
N THR A 111 32.94 8.11 -29.02
CA THR A 111 32.73 9.45 -29.58
C THR A 111 33.44 9.71 -30.92
N SER A 112 34.34 8.82 -31.37
CA SER A 112 35.15 9.01 -32.58
C SER A 112 34.74 8.14 -33.77
N GLU A 113 33.73 7.27 -33.63
CA GLU A 113 33.09 6.56 -34.75
C GLU A 113 31.91 7.36 -35.32
N PRO A 114 31.82 7.59 -36.65
CA PRO A 114 30.68 8.29 -37.24
C PRO A 114 29.42 7.42 -37.20
N PRO A 115 28.22 8.01 -37.01
CA PRO A 115 26.97 7.26 -36.99
C PRO A 115 26.74 6.62 -38.37
N ARG A 116 26.81 5.29 -38.45
CA ARG A 116 26.49 4.55 -39.68
C ARG A 116 24.99 4.68 -39.98
N SER A 117 24.67 5.37 -41.07
CA SER A 117 23.33 5.40 -41.66
C SER A 117 23.00 4.07 -42.32
N LEU A 118 22.08 3.29 -41.75
CA LEU A 118 21.42 2.18 -42.45
C LEU A 118 19.91 2.31 -42.21
N LYS A 119 19.18 2.45 -43.32
CA LYS A 119 17.72 2.53 -43.39
C LYS A 119 17.14 1.13 -43.14
N GLY A 120 16.11 1.06 -42.31
CA GLY A 120 15.16 -0.05 -42.30
C GLY A 120 15.59 -1.27 -41.50
N GLU A 121 15.83 -1.10 -40.21
CA GLU A 121 15.74 -2.19 -39.23
C GLU A 121 15.48 -1.57 -37.86
N GLN A 122 14.83 -2.35 -36.99
CA GLN A 122 14.32 -1.97 -35.67
C GLN A 122 15.19 -0.94 -34.96
N ARG A 123 14.53 0.08 -34.40
CA ARG A 123 15.08 0.99 -33.40
C ARG A 123 15.69 0.11 -32.30
N ARG A 124 16.99 -0.16 -32.38
CA ARG A 124 17.76 -0.74 -31.29
C ARG A 124 17.55 0.20 -30.12
N ILE A 125 16.75 -0.25 -29.15
CA ILE A 125 16.82 0.22 -27.78
C ILE A 125 18.32 0.21 -27.42
N PRO A 126 18.89 1.27 -26.84
CA PRO A 126 20.30 1.32 -26.47
C PRO A 126 20.57 0.39 -25.29
N ASN A 127 20.50 -0.92 -25.51
CA ASN A 127 20.83 -1.98 -24.56
C ASN A 127 22.16 -2.64 -24.98
N SER A 128 23.22 -1.86 -25.08
CA SER A 128 24.59 -2.38 -24.93
C SER A 128 25.23 -1.72 -23.69
N GLU A 129 24.67 -2.11 -22.55
CA GLU A 129 25.35 -2.58 -21.35
C GLU A 129 26.53 -1.74 -20.80
N PHE A 130 26.24 -1.07 -19.68
CA PHE A 130 27.19 -0.42 -18.79
C PHE A 130 28.28 -1.39 -18.33
N SER A 131 29.51 -1.21 -18.80
CA SER A 131 30.67 -1.89 -18.21
C SER A 131 30.80 -1.47 -16.74
N VAL A 132 30.91 -2.45 -15.85
CA VAL A 132 31.01 -2.23 -14.40
C VAL A 132 32.47 -2.14 -14.02
N TRP A 133 32.83 -1.09 -13.28
CA TRP A 133 34.18 -0.94 -12.74
C TRP A 133 34.10 -0.84 -11.22
N LEU A 134 34.70 -1.82 -10.54
CA LEU A 134 34.61 -2.01 -9.10
C LEU A 134 35.99 -1.87 -8.48
N PRO A 135 36.11 -1.20 -7.32
CA PRO A 135 37.36 -1.15 -6.58
C PRO A 135 37.42 -2.23 -5.49
N SER A 136 38.61 -2.72 -5.16
CA SER A 136 38.80 -3.55 -3.96
C SER A 136 38.78 -2.70 -2.69
N LEU A 137 39.42 -1.52 -2.70
CA LEU A 137 39.52 -0.60 -1.57
C LEU A 137 39.39 0.85 -2.02
N ARG A 138 38.96 1.73 -1.10
CA ARG A 138 38.79 3.15 -1.35
C ARG A 138 39.15 3.98 -0.11
N PRO A 139 39.98 5.04 -0.25
CA PRO A 139 40.27 5.92 0.87
C PRO A 139 38.99 6.55 1.45
N GLY A 140 38.90 6.59 2.78
CA GLY A 140 37.74 7.12 3.50
C GLY A 140 36.57 6.16 3.67
N ARG A 141 36.73 4.88 3.32
CA ARG A 141 35.80 3.78 3.65
C ARG A 141 36.55 2.67 4.39
N THR A 142 35.84 1.88 5.20
CA THR A 142 36.44 0.70 5.82
C THR A 142 36.69 -0.38 4.77
N ASP A 143 37.80 -1.10 4.89
CA ASP A 143 38.23 -2.10 3.91
C ASP A 143 37.14 -3.16 3.67
N TRP A 144 36.57 -3.67 4.76
CA TRP A 144 35.54 -4.69 4.73
C TRP A 144 34.25 -4.23 4.07
N GLN A 145 33.79 -3.00 4.39
CA GLN A 145 32.59 -2.45 3.77
C GLN A 145 32.77 -2.29 2.25
N GLN A 146 33.92 -1.77 1.81
CA GLN A 146 34.17 -1.58 0.39
C GLN A 146 34.25 -2.91 -0.38
N MET A 147 34.90 -3.92 0.21
CA MET A 147 34.97 -5.26 -0.38
C MET A 147 33.59 -5.91 -0.49
N LEU A 148 32.76 -5.81 0.56
CA LEU A 148 31.38 -6.32 0.55
C LEU A 148 30.49 -5.62 -0.47
N GLU A 149 30.59 -4.30 -0.62
CA GLU A 149 29.84 -3.55 -1.64
C GLU A 149 30.22 -3.98 -3.07
N SER A 150 31.51 -4.21 -3.32
CA SER A 150 31.99 -4.71 -4.62
C SER A 150 31.54 -6.15 -4.87
N LEU A 151 31.62 -7.02 -3.86
CA LEU A 151 31.12 -8.40 -3.93
C LEU A 151 29.61 -8.46 -4.19
N ALA A 152 28.83 -7.62 -3.49
CA ALA A 152 27.39 -7.50 -3.69
C ALA A 152 27.06 -7.03 -5.11
N THR A 153 27.83 -6.08 -5.66
CA THR A 153 27.63 -5.62 -7.03
C THR A 153 27.94 -6.71 -8.05
N LEU A 154 28.97 -7.54 -7.82
CA LEU A 154 29.26 -8.72 -8.65
C LEU A 154 28.12 -9.75 -8.58
N TYR A 155 27.63 -10.05 -7.38
CA TYR A 155 26.53 -10.99 -7.15
C TYR A 155 25.24 -10.55 -7.86
N LEU A 156 24.88 -9.26 -7.76
CA LEU A 156 23.71 -8.68 -8.46
C LEU A 156 23.83 -8.73 -9.99
N ARG A 157 25.03 -8.87 -10.53
CA ARG A 157 25.30 -9.03 -11.97
C ARG A 157 25.42 -10.49 -12.42
N GLY A 158 25.11 -11.44 -11.52
CA GLY A 158 25.11 -12.87 -11.83
C GLY A 158 26.46 -13.57 -11.66
N ALA A 159 27.45 -12.94 -11.02
CA ALA A 159 28.68 -13.63 -10.66
C ALA A 159 28.40 -14.71 -9.61
N ALA A 160 28.90 -15.93 -9.85
CA ALA A 160 28.79 -17.01 -8.88
C ALA A 160 29.73 -16.76 -7.69
N VAL A 161 29.16 -16.58 -6.51
CA VAL A 161 29.90 -16.40 -5.25
C VAL A 161 29.77 -17.67 -4.41
N ASP A 162 30.90 -18.24 -4.01
CA ASP A 162 30.94 -19.31 -3.02
C ASP A 162 30.78 -18.73 -1.61
N TRP A 163 29.54 -18.56 -1.17
CA TRP A 163 29.22 -18.05 0.17
C TRP A 163 29.74 -18.95 1.29
N ARG A 164 29.83 -20.27 1.07
CA ARG A 164 30.37 -21.20 2.07
C ARG A 164 31.88 -21.06 2.22
N GLY A 165 32.58 -20.78 1.13
CA GLY A 165 34.00 -20.43 1.15
C GLY A 165 34.24 -19.07 1.78
N PHE A 166 33.41 -18.07 1.45
CA PHE A 166 33.49 -16.70 1.98
C PHE A 166 33.29 -16.64 3.51
N ASP A 167 32.33 -17.40 4.04
CA ASP A 167 31.99 -17.40 5.47
C ASP A 167 32.84 -18.36 6.32
N ARG A 168 33.83 -19.06 5.73
CA ARG A 168 34.54 -20.17 6.40
C ARG A 168 35.33 -19.76 7.64
N ASP A 169 35.95 -18.58 7.62
CA ASP A 169 36.98 -18.19 8.59
C ASP A 169 36.47 -17.19 9.65
N TYR A 170 35.18 -16.86 9.68
CA TYR A 170 34.59 -15.85 10.58
C TYR A 170 33.46 -16.42 11.45
N PRO A 171 33.38 -16.06 12.75
CA PRO A 171 32.22 -16.40 13.57
C PRO A 171 31.00 -15.57 13.14
N CYS A 172 30.04 -16.22 12.48
CA CYS A 172 28.79 -15.59 12.06
C CYS A 172 27.71 -15.78 13.14
N TYR A 173 27.10 -14.68 13.59
CA TYR A 173 25.85 -14.75 14.34
C TYR A 173 24.69 -14.78 13.34
N ARG A 174 23.87 -15.83 13.39
CA ARG A 174 22.61 -15.86 12.65
C ARG A 174 21.65 -14.86 13.29
N VAL A 175 21.55 -13.67 12.71
CA VAL A 175 20.52 -12.71 13.06
C VAL A 175 19.24 -13.14 12.37
N ALA A 176 18.18 -13.38 13.14
CA ALA A 176 16.85 -13.54 12.57
C ALA A 176 16.46 -12.22 11.92
N LEU A 177 16.44 -12.19 10.58
CA LEU A 177 15.88 -11.04 9.86
C LEU A 177 14.39 -10.94 10.20
N PRO A 178 13.81 -9.73 10.23
CA PRO A 178 12.36 -9.58 10.22
C PRO A 178 11.80 -10.47 9.11
N THR A 179 10.77 -11.26 9.40
CA THR A 179 10.05 -12.08 8.43
C THR A 179 9.23 -11.18 7.51
N TYR A 180 9.94 -10.39 6.68
CA TYR A 180 9.38 -9.77 5.51
C TYR A 180 9.52 -10.78 4.36
N PRO A 181 8.43 -11.19 3.71
CA PRO A 181 8.50 -12.18 2.66
C PRO A 181 9.07 -11.50 1.41
N PHE A 182 10.39 -11.52 1.26
CA PHE A 182 10.93 -11.68 -0.09
C PHE A 182 10.48 -13.04 -0.59
N GLN A 183 9.28 -13.05 -1.15
CA GLN A 183 8.86 -13.81 -2.32
C GLN A 183 9.88 -14.87 -2.76
N ARG A 184 9.54 -16.14 -2.51
CA ARG A 184 10.35 -17.29 -2.95
C ARG A 184 10.22 -17.60 -4.45
N GLN A 185 9.56 -16.73 -5.23
CA GLN A 185 9.65 -16.80 -6.69
C GLN A 185 10.91 -16.10 -7.18
N ARG A 186 11.72 -16.82 -7.95
CA ARG A 186 12.83 -16.24 -8.70
C ARG A 186 12.26 -15.29 -9.76
N TYR A 187 12.34 -13.98 -9.52
CA TYR A 187 12.04 -12.93 -10.51
C TYR A 187 13.27 -12.49 -11.31
N TRP A 188 14.32 -13.31 -11.35
CA TRP A 188 15.28 -13.14 -12.43
C TRP A 188 14.47 -13.29 -13.71
N VAL A 189 14.58 -12.31 -14.61
CA VAL A 189 14.36 -12.60 -16.03
C VAL A 189 15.26 -13.80 -16.28
N GLU A 190 14.66 -14.97 -16.52
CA GLU A 190 15.39 -16.04 -17.19
C GLU A 190 15.76 -15.44 -18.54
N THR A 191 16.93 -14.82 -18.61
CA THR A 191 17.60 -14.65 -19.88
C THR A 191 17.71 -16.07 -20.39
N ALA A 192 16.97 -16.34 -21.47
CA ALA A 192 16.98 -17.60 -22.16
C ALA A 192 18.42 -18.10 -22.15
N ASN A 193 18.60 -19.26 -21.52
CA ASN A 193 19.87 -19.95 -21.42
C ASN A 193 20.69 -19.69 -22.69
N ASN A 194 21.91 -19.22 -22.50
CA ASN A 194 22.96 -19.36 -23.50
C ASN A 194 23.01 -20.83 -23.94
N GLY A 195 22.36 -21.14 -25.07
CA GLY A 195 22.74 -22.22 -25.98
C GLY A 195 22.57 -23.68 -25.56
N TYR A 196 21.64 -24.07 -24.66
CA TYR A 196 21.34 -25.49 -24.46
C TYR A 196 19.84 -25.82 -24.61
N SER A 197 19.54 -26.46 -25.73
CA SER A 197 18.23 -26.93 -26.20
C SER A 197 17.61 -27.98 -25.28
N LYS A 198 16.32 -27.83 -24.95
CA LYS A 198 15.40 -28.96 -24.71
C LYS A 198 14.05 -28.68 -25.36
N THR A 199 13.60 -29.66 -26.13
CA THR A 199 12.51 -29.67 -27.10
C THR A 199 11.11 -29.81 -26.51
N ASN A 200 10.17 -29.13 -27.20
CA ASN A 200 8.70 -29.15 -27.21
C ASN A 200 7.94 -30.40 -26.72
N PHE A 201 6.77 -30.13 -26.12
CA PHE A 201 5.53 -30.87 -26.33
C PHE A 201 4.33 -29.89 -26.43
N LEU A 202 3.60 -29.90 -27.54
CA LEU A 202 2.26 -29.32 -27.68
C LEU A 202 1.38 -30.33 -28.41
N SER A 203 0.27 -30.74 -27.78
CA SER A 203 -0.79 -31.55 -28.36
C SER A 203 -1.91 -30.69 -28.93
N GLN A 204 -2.50 -31.18 -30.02
CA GLN A 204 -3.53 -30.54 -30.83
C GLN A 204 -4.92 -30.70 -30.19
N GLU A 205 -5.47 -29.64 -29.59
CA GLU A 205 -6.91 -29.55 -29.31
C GLU A 205 -7.27 -28.13 -28.82
N ASN A 206 -7.16 -27.07 -29.66
CA ASN A 206 -7.59 -25.72 -29.22
C ASN A 206 -7.68 -24.64 -30.31
N ILE A 207 -8.26 -24.94 -31.49
CA ILE A 207 -8.35 -23.95 -32.58
C ILE A 207 -9.16 -22.70 -32.17
N GLY A 208 -10.15 -22.82 -31.29
CA GLY A 208 -10.98 -21.70 -30.80
C GLY A 208 -10.35 -20.87 -29.68
N THR A 209 -9.49 -21.44 -28.85
CA THR A 209 -8.84 -20.68 -27.74
C THR A 209 -7.49 -20.12 -28.18
N THR A 210 -6.78 -20.73 -29.12
CA THR A 210 -5.47 -20.22 -29.58
C THR A 210 -5.59 -18.88 -30.29
N ILE A 211 -6.53 -18.71 -31.22
CA ILE A 211 -6.77 -17.40 -31.87
C ILE A 211 -7.14 -16.35 -30.82
N THR A 212 -8.08 -16.69 -29.93
CA THR A 212 -8.58 -15.80 -28.87
C THR A 212 -7.45 -15.39 -27.91
N ASN A 213 -6.61 -16.32 -27.47
CA ASN A 213 -5.46 -16.06 -26.61
C ASN A 213 -4.39 -15.20 -27.30
N LEU A 214 -4.10 -15.46 -28.57
CA LEU A 214 -3.14 -14.67 -29.35
C LEU A 214 -3.66 -13.24 -29.62
N LEU A 215 -4.96 -13.09 -29.84
CA LEU A 215 -5.66 -11.80 -29.92
C LEU A 215 -5.57 -11.02 -28.60
N HIS A 216 -5.82 -11.68 -27.46
CA HIS A 216 -5.68 -11.08 -26.13
C HIS A 216 -4.24 -10.63 -25.84
N GLN A 217 -3.26 -11.50 -26.12
CA GLN A 217 -1.83 -11.26 -25.89
C GLN A 217 -1.20 -10.24 -26.86
N GLY A 218 -1.93 -9.85 -27.91
CA GLY A 218 -1.43 -8.89 -28.90
C GLY A 218 -0.32 -9.43 -29.79
N ASN A 219 -0.16 -10.75 -29.87
CA ASN A 219 0.94 -11.38 -30.61
C ASN A 219 0.58 -11.52 -32.09
N THR A 220 0.62 -10.39 -32.80
CA THR A 220 0.27 -10.29 -34.23
C THR A 220 1.12 -11.21 -35.10
N GLN A 221 2.37 -11.46 -34.74
CA GLN A 221 3.29 -12.31 -35.50
C GLN A 221 2.93 -13.79 -35.38
N GLN A 222 2.66 -14.29 -34.16
CA GLN A 222 2.20 -15.67 -33.98
C GLN A 222 0.79 -15.88 -34.52
N LEU A 223 -0.09 -14.88 -34.41
CA LEU A 223 -1.44 -14.93 -34.99
C LEU A 223 -1.39 -14.98 -36.53
N ALA A 224 -0.49 -14.23 -37.16
CA ALA A 224 -0.27 -14.28 -38.61
C ALA A 224 0.23 -15.67 -39.04
N GLN A 225 1.25 -16.21 -38.37
CA GLN A 225 1.77 -17.56 -38.65
C GLN A 225 0.72 -18.65 -38.45
N TYR A 226 -0.13 -18.50 -37.43
CA TYR A 226 -1.23 -19.41 -37.17
C TYR A 226 -2.30 -19.35 -38.27
N LEU A 227 -2.68 -18.15 -38.74
CA LEU A 227 -3.65 -17.99 -39.82
C LEU A 227 -3.10 -18.43 -41.17
N GLU A 228 -1.82 -18.21 -41.45
CA GLU A 228 -1.11 -18.70 -42.64
C GLU A 228 -1.11 -20.24 -42.72
N THR A 229 -1.08 -20.92 -41.58
CA THR A 229 -1.10 -22.39 -41.50
C THR A 229 -2.50 -22.99 -41.40
N ALA A 230 -3.45 -22.27 -40.79
CA ALA A 230 -4.81 -22.74 -40.57
C ALA A 230 -5.79 -22.43 -41.73
N THR A 231 -5.46 -21.48 -42.62
CA THR A 231 -6.35 -21.06 -43.72
C THR A 231 -5.64 -21.09 -45.08
N GLN A 232 -6.34 -21.53 -46.13
CA GLN A 232 -5.83 -21.57 -47.52
C GLN A 232 -5.88 -20.17 -48.15
N LEU A 233 -5.11 -19.22 -47.61
CA LEU A 233 -5.01 -17.86 -48.15
C LEU A 233 -4.01 -17.80 -49.32
N SER A 234 -4.31 -16.98 -50.32
CA SER A 234 -3.43 -16.73 -51.47
C SER A 234 -2.23 -15.85 -51.11
N ALA A 235 -1.17 -15.89 -51.93
CA ALA A 235 0.06 -15.12 -51.70
C ALA A 235 -0.16 -13.60 -51.67
N GLU A 236 -1.19 -13.09 -52.34
CA GLU A 236 -1.56 -11.67 -52.29
C GLU A 236 -2.30 -11.30 -50.99
N GLU A 237 -3.13 -12.20 -50.44
CA GLU A 237 -3.85 -11.99 -49.18
C GLU A 237 -2.92 -12.02 -47.96
N ILE A 238 -1.91 -12.89 -47.97
CA ILE A 238 -0.89 -12.99 -46.90
C ILE A 238 -0.12 -11.67 -46.76
N LYS A 239 0.11 -10.94 -47.85
CA LYS A 239 0.86 -9.67 -47.85
C LYS A 239 0.17 -8.56 -47.04
N PHE A 240 -1.16 -8.58 -46.95
CA PHE A 240 -1.94 -7.58 -46.23
C PHE A 240 -2.26 -8.00 -44.78
N LEU A 241 -2.11 -9.29 -44.46
CA LEU A 241 -2.47 -9.89 -43.18
C LEU A 241 -1.81 -9.21 -41.97
N PRO A 242 -0.49 -8.92 -41.94
CA PRO A 242 0.15 -8.31 -40.77
C PRO A 242 -0.42 -6.94 -40.42
N LYS A 243 -0.71 -6.11 -41.43
CA LYS A 243 -1.25 -4.76 -41.25
C LYS A 243 -2.72 -4.78 -40.84
N LEU A 244 -3.50 -5.72 -41.37
CA LEU A 244 -4.89 -5.96 -40.97
C LEU A 244 -4.98 -6.49 -39.53
N LEU A 245 -4.13 -7.44 -39.17
CA LEU A 245 -4.05 -7.98 -37.81
C LEU A 245 -3.57 -6.94 -36.82
N GLU A 246 -2.64 -6.06 -37.19
CA GLU A 246 -2.23 -4.95 -36.32
C GLU A 246 -3.40 -4.01 -36.02
N VAL A 247 -4.23 -3.68 -37.01
CA VAL A 247 -5.43 -2.86 -36.82
C VAL A 247 -6.49 -3.60 -36.01
N LEU A 248 -6.79 -4.86 -36.33
CA LEU A 248 -7.82 -5.66 -35.67
C LEU A 248 -7.45 -6.04 -34.24
N VAL A 249 -6.21 -6.43 -33.98
CA VAL A 249 -5.69 -6.68 -32.62
C VAL A 249 -5.73 -5.40 -31.81
N LYS A 250 -5.28 -4.27 -32.38
CA LYS A 250 -5.34 -2.97 -31.70
C LYS A 250 -6.78 -2.57 -31.39
N GLN A 251 -7.71 -2.78 -32.33
CA GLN A 251 -9.13 -2.50 -32.13
C GLN A 251 -9.76 -3.45 -31.10
N HIS A 252 -9.49 -4.75 -31.17
CA HIS A 252 -9.98 -5.76 -30.23
C HIS A 252 -9.42 -5.52 -28.82
N GLN A 253 -8.14 -5.20 -28.68
CA GLN A 253 -7.55 -4.80 -27.41
C GLN A 253 -8.12 -3.47 -26.90
N GLN A 254 -8.52 -2.54 -27.78
CA GLN A 254 -9.21 -1.31 -27.38
C GLN A 254 -10.65 -1.59 -26.95
N GLU A 255 -11.35 -2.52 -27.60
CA GLU A 255 -12.71 -2.96 -27.23
C GLU A 255 -12.72 -3.72 -25.91
N LEU A 256 -11.78 -4.65 -25.69
CA LEU A 256 -11.57 -5.33 -24.40
C LEU A 256 -11.21 -4.35 -23.28
N ARG A 257 -10.33 -3.37 -23.57
CA ARG A 257 -10.04 -2.28 -22.63
C ARG A 257 -11.28 -1.47 -22.31
N ARG A 258 -12.11 -1.15 -23.30
CA ARG A 258 -13.35 -0.38 -23.08
C ARG A 258 -14.41 -1.18 -22.32
N SER A 259 -14.51 -2.49 -22.54
CA SER A 259 -15.43 -3.34 -21.79
C SER A 259 -14.97 -3.49 -20.34
N SER A 260 -13.67 -3.73 -20.09
CA SER A 260 -13.15 -3.90 -18.72
C SER A 260 -13.25 -2.62 -17.88
N LEU A 261 -13.07 -1.44 -18.49
CA LEU A 261 -13.14 -0.16 -17.76
C LEU A 261 -14.54 0.17 -17.26
N LYS A 262 -15.60 -0.27 -17.96
CA LYS A 262 -16.99 -0.05 -17.50
C LYS A 262 -17.28 -0.81 -16.20
N ASP A 263 -16.64 -1.96 -16.03
CA ASP A 263 -16.81 -2.80 -14.84
C ASP A 263 -16.09 -2.26 -13.61
N TRP A 264 -15.32 -1.18 -13.75
CA TRP A 264 -14.59 -0.53 -12.65
C TRP A 264 -15.34 0.65 -12.04
N LEU A 265 -16.46 1.06 -12.63
CA LEU A 265 -17.14 2.29 -12.27
C LEU A 265 -18.26 2.03 -11.27
N TYR A 266 -18.29 2.81 -10.21
CA TYR A 266 -19.27 2.68 -9.13
C TYR A 266 -19.81 4.04 -8.68
N HIS A 267 -21.00 4.04 -8.10
CA HIS A 267 -21.53 5.19 -7.36
C HIS A 267 -22.41 4.72 -6.20
N VAL A 268 -22.63 5.60 -5.23
CA VAL A 268 -23.59 5.36 -4.14
C VAL A 268 -24.97 5.77 -4.62
N ASN A 269 -25.90 4.83 -4.62
CA ASN A 269 -27.31 5.04 -4.88
C ASN A 269 -28.07 5.03 -3.54
N TRP A 270 -28.83 6.09 -3.28
CA TRP A 270 -29.71 6.18 -2.12
C TRP A 270 -31.10 5.67 -2.49
N GLN A 271 -31.46 4.50 -1.97
CA GLN A 271 -32.72 3.82 -2.29
C GLN A 271 -33.75 4.05 -1.18
N THR A 272 -35.00 4.34 -1.55
CA THR A 272 -36.11 4.43 -0.58
C THR A 272 -36.38 3.07 0.05
N GLN A 273 -36.38 2.99 1.37
CA GLN A 273 -36.75 1.79 2.10
C GLN A 273 -37.69 2.16 3.25
N PRO A 274 -39.02 2.05 3.04
CA PRO A 274 -40.00 2.40 4.07
C PRO A 274 -39.88 1.44 5.25
N ARG A 275 -40.11 1.99 6.44
CA ARG A 275 -40.19 1.23 7.70
C ARG A 275 -41.67 0.98 8.01
N GLN A 276 -42.02 -0.24 8.40
CA GLN A 276 -43.35 -0.51 8.97
C GLN A 276 -43.38 0.03 10.40
N GLU A 277 -44.49 0.63 10.82
CA GLU A 277 -44.65 1.10 12.20
C GLU A 277 -44.59 -0.10 13.16
N THR A 278 -43.44 -0.29 13.80
CA THR A 278 -43.26 -1.27 14.87
C THR A 278 -43.32 -0.56 16.22
N LEU A 279 -44.05 -1.13 17.17
CA LEU A 279 -43.96 -0.70 18.57
C LEU A 279 -42.55 -0.97 19.09
N ILE A 280 -41.76 0.10 19.20
CA ILE A 280 -40.40 0.04 19.75
C ILE A 280 -40.52 -0.19 21.26
N SER A 281 -40.18 -1.40 21.71
CA SER A 281 -40.09 -1.75 23.12
C SER A 281 -38.68 -2.21 23.44
N PHE A 282 -38.05 -1.56 24.41
CA PHE A 282 -36.81 -2.08 25.00
C PHE A 282 -37.17 -3.19 25.98
N SER A 283 -36.60 -4.37 25.79
CA SER A 283 -36.89 -5.56 26.60
C SER A 283 -36.23 -5.54 27.98
N GLN A 284 -35.24 -4.67 28.19
CA GLN A 284 -34.49 -4.51 29.43
C GLN A 284 -34.17 -3.02 29.68
N PRO A 285 -34.16 -2.55 30.93
CA PRO A 285 -33.65 -1.22 31.28
C PRO A 285 -32.17 -1.07 30.88
N GLY A 286 -31.79 0.12 30.45
CA GLY A 286 -30.43 0.42 30.03
C GLY A 286 -30.15 1.92 29.97
N SER A 287 -28.86 2.24 29.92
CA SER A 287 -28.40 3.63 29.89
C SER A 287 -27.98 4.06 28.50
N TRP A 288 -28.19 5.34 28.19
CA TRP A 288 -27.84 5.97 26.91
C TRP A 288 -27.05 7.24 27.15
N LEU A 289 -25.98 7.43 26.37
CA LEU A 289 -25.19 8.66 26.35
C LEU A 289 -25.50 9.45 25.08
N ILE A 290 -25.95 10.70 25.23
CA ILE A 290 -26.37 11.55 24.12
C ILE A 290 -25.49 12.80 24.11
N LEU A 291 -24.61 12.91 23.12
CA LEU A 291 -23.86 14.13 22.86
C LEU A 291 -24.78 15.07 22.06
N ALA A 292 -25.57 15.86 22.78
CA ALA A 292 -26.72 16.58 22.26
C ALA A 292 -26.36 17.91 21.58
N ASP A 293 -27.12 18.22 20.53
CA ASP A 293 -27.17 19.53 19.91
C ASP A 293 -27.96 20.54 20.77
N LYS A 294 -27.73 21.82 20.54
CA LYS A 294 -28.43 22.95 21.18
C LYS A 294 -29.80 23.22 20.55
N LYS A 295 -30.09 22.67 19.37
CA LYS A 295 -31.37 22.84 18.67
C LYS A 295 -32.48 21.93 19.22
N GLY A 296 -32.13 20.97 20.08
CA GLY A 296 -33.06 20.20 20.91
C GLY A 296 -33.39 18.80 20.37
N VAL A 297 -32.72 18.32 19.31
CA VAL A 297 -32.96 16.96 18.78
C VAL A 297 -32.52 15.91 19.81
N GLY A 298 -31.32 16.07 20.37
CA GLY A 298 -30.79 15.18 21.40
C GLY A 298 -31.63 15.18 22.69
N GLN A 299 -32.13 16.34 23.11
CA GLN A 299 -33.02 16.43 24.27
C GLN A 299 -34.37 15.76 24.01
N ALA A 300 -34.96 15.95 22.82
CA ALA A 300 -36.20 15.27 22.45
C ALA A 300 -36.02 13.75 22.39
N LEU A 301 -34.87 13.27 21.89
CA LEU A 301 -34.53 11.85 21.88
C LEU A 301 -34.39 11.28 23.30
N ALA A 302 -33.74 12.03 24.20
CA ALA A 302 -33.61 11.65 25.61
C ALA A 302 -34.98 11.45 26.28
N ASN A 303 -35.89 12.42 26.10
CA ASN A 303 -37.25 12.34 26.65
C ASN A 303 -37.98 11.09 26.14
N LEU A 304 -37.88 10.78 24.84
CA LEU A 304 -38.51 9.59 24.25
C LEU A 304 -37.93 8.27 24.78
N LEU A 305 -36.64 8.24 25.09
CA LEU A 305 -35.99 7.07 25.69
C LEU A 305 -36.40 6.91 27.17
N GLU A 306 -36.49 8.00 27.92
CA GLU A 306 -36.94 8.02 29.32
C GLU A 306 -38.41 7.60 29.47
N GLU A 307 -39.29 8.04 28.56
CA GLU A 307 -40.68 7.57 28.46
C GLU A 307 -40.79 6.05 28.29
N ARG A 308 -39.73 5.40 27.79
CA ARG A 308 -39.62 3.95 27.59
C ARG A 308 -38.76 3.26 28.65
N GLY A 309 -38.52 3.93 29.78
CA GLY A 309 -37.83 3.38 30.94
C GLY A 309 -36.32 3.23 30.79
N GLN A 310 -35.71 3.98 29.85
CA GLN A 310 -34.24 4.06 29.71
C GLN A 310 -33.69 5.23 30.54
N THR A 311 -32.43 5.13 30.96
CA THR A 311 -31.72 6.23 31.64
C THR A 311 -30.90 7.01 30.63
N CYS A 312 -31.03 8.34 30.56
CA CYS A 312 -30.28 9.17 29.62
C CYS A 312 -29.26 10.07 30.32
N PHE A 313 -28.08 10.18 29.70
CA PHE A 313 -27.00 11.09 30.08
C PHE A 313 -26.76 12.05 28.93
N ILE A 314 -26.82 13.37 29.18
CA ILE A 314 -26.80 14.39 28.13
C ILE A 314 -25.55 15.25 28.20
N VAL A 315 -24.83 15.38 27.08
CA VAL A 315 -23.58 16.11 27.02
C VAL A 315 -23.62 17.17 25.94
N TYR A 316 -23.31 18.42 26.31
CA TYR A 316 -23.27 19.56 25.41
C TYR A 316 -21.82 19.98 25.10
N ILE A 317 -21.63 20.65 23.96
CA ILE A 317 -20.35 21.32 23.66
C ILE A 317 -20.15 22.48 24.65
N GLY A 318 -18.96 22.56 25.25
CA GLY A 318 -18.51 23.68 26.08
C GLY A 318 -17.00 23.88 26.00
N ASP A 319 -16.47 24.87 26.73
CA ASP A 319 -15.04 25.19 26.69
C ASP A 319 -14.20 24.30 27.63
N SER A 320 -14.84 23.66 28.60
CA SER A 320 -14.20 22.82 29.64
C SER A 320 -15.20 21.80 30.21
N TYR A 321 -14.68 20.77 30.88
CA TYR A 321 -15.47 19.80 31.61
C TYR A 321 -16.24 20.43 32.79
N GLN A 322 -17.56 20.49 32.69
CA GLN A 322 -18.44 21.01 33.74
C GLN A 322 -19.70 20.15 33.87
N ALA A 323 -20.03 19.74 35.09
CA ALA A 323 -21.35 19.16 35.39
C ALA A 323 -22.38 20.29 35.44
N LYS A 324 -23.53 20.12 34.78
CA LYS A 324 -24.60 21.12 34.77
C LYS A 324 -25.69 20.76 35.78
N GLU A 325 -26.40 19.69 35.48
CA GLU A 325 -27.46 19.10 36.31
C GLU A 325 -27.17 17.61 36.46
N PRO A 326 -27.79 16.88 37.41
CA PRO A 326 -27.57 15.45 37.55
C PRO A 326 -27.81 14.72 36.22
N GLY A 327 -26.77 14.03 35.72
CA GLY A 327 -26.82 13.35 34.43
C GLY A 327 -26.55 14.22 33.20
N SER A 328 -26.14 15.50 33.38
CA SER A 328 -25.76 16.38 32.28
C SER A 328 -24.41 17.08 32.46
N TRP A 329 -23.64 17.13 31.38
CA TRP A 329 -22.31 17.76 31.33
C TRP A 329 -22.15 18.69 30.13
N SER A 330 -21.15 19.57 30.19
CA SER A 330 -20.52 20.15 29.01
C SER A 330 -19.04 19.82 28.99
N LEU A 331 -18.48 19.63 27.79
CA LEU A 331 -17.05 19.33 27.63
C LEU A 331 -16.46 19.90 26.35
N ASN A 332 -15.13 19.99 26.32
CA ASN A 332 -14.39 20.50 25.17
C ASN A 332 -14.15 19.39 24.14
N PRO A 333 -14.61 19.55 22.88
CA PRO A 333 -14.45 18.51 21.86
C PRO A 333 -12.99 18.19 21.52
N SER A 334 -12.06 19.10 21.80
CA SER A 334 -10.62 18.94 21.55
C SER A 334 -9.87 18.22 22.67
N THR A 335 -10.46 18.05 23.85
CA THR A 335 -9.76 17.53 25.04
C THR A 335 -10.05 16.04 25.24
N GLN A 336 -9.08 15.19 24.93
CA GLN A 336 -9.23 13.73 25.04
C GLN A 336 -9.56 13.25 26.47
N ASP A 337 -8.97 13.87 27.49
CA ASP A 337 -9.16 13.48 28.90
C ASP A 337 -10.59 13.73 29.40
N ASP A 338 -11.27 14.75 28.86
CA ASP A 338 -12.66 15.06 29.18
C ASP A 338 -13.59 13.88 28.83
N PHE A 339 -13.34 13.20 27.69
CA PHE A 339 -14.12 12.03 27.28
C PHE A 339 -13.84 10.82 28.18
N HIS A 340 -12.59 10.61 28.60
CA HIS A 340 -12.26 9.53 29.52
C HIS A 340 -12.95 9.71 30.87
N ARG A 341 -12.91 10.94 31.39
CA ARG A 341 -13.59 11.30 32.63
C ARG A 341 -15.10 11.14 32.51
N LEU A 342 -15.71 11.63 31.42
CA LEU A 342 -17.14 11.49 31.15
C LEU A 342 -17.56 10.02 31.20
N ILE A 343 -16.87 9.16 30.44
CA ILE A 343 -17.22 7.75 30.33
C ILE A 343 -17.08 7.04 31.69
N GLN A 344 -16.04 7.35 32.47
CA GLN A 344 -15.89 6.84 33.83
C GLN A 344 -17.02 7.29 34.76
N GLU A 345 -17.40 8.57 34.73
CA GLU A 345 -18.49 9.11 35.54
C GLU A 345 -19.84 8.48 35.14
N VAL A 346 -20.12 8.33 33.84
CA VAL A 346 -21.34 7.69 33.32
C VAL A 346 -21.44 6.23 33.77
N VAL A 347 -20.36 5.46 33.63
CA VAL A 347 -20.33 4.04 34.05
C VAL A 347 -20.48 3.90 35.56
N THR A 348 -19.88 4.80 36.35
CA THR A 348 -19.96 4.75 37.82
C THR A 348 -21.34 5.19 38.33
N THR A 349 -21.95 6.19 37.68
CA THR A 349 -23.27 6.73 38.05
C THR A 349 -24.38 5.79 37.62
N SER A 350 -24.21 5.14 36.48
CA SER A 350 -25.18 4.19 35.94
C SER A 350 -25.12 2.87 36.69
N GLN A 351 -26.22 2.49 37.36
CA GLN A 351 -26.38 1.11 37.87
C GLN A 351 -26.80 0.11 36.77
N GLN A 352 -26.95 0.58 35.52
CA GLN A 352 -27.38 -0.18 34.35
C GLN A 352 -26.28 -0.21 33.28
N PRO A 353 -26.26 -1.20 32.38
CA PRO A 353 -25.29 -1.23 31.28
C PRO A 353 -25.54 -0.09 30.29
N LEU A 354 -24.46 0.54 29.81
CA LEU A 354 -24.52 1.52 28.73
C LEU A 354 -24.85 0.78 27.43
N ARG A 355 -26.05 1.00 26.90
CA ARG A 355 -26.57 0.33 25.69
C ARG A 355 -26.11 1.01 24.43
N GLY A 356 -26.07 2.33 24.46
CA GLY A 356 -25.91 3.12 23.26
C GLY A 356 -25.36 4.51 23.51
N VAL A 357 -24.69 5.03 22.49
CA VAL A 357 -24.14 6.38 22.43
C VAL A 357 -24.61 7.04 21.14
N VAL A 358 -25.25 8.20 21.23
CA VAL A 358 -25.70 8.97 20.07
C VAL A 358 -24.93 10.28 20.01
N HIS A 359 -24.21 10.50 18.91
CA HIS A 359 -23.40 11.69 18.70
C HIS A 359 -24.09 12.65 17.73
N LEU A 360 -24.63 13.75 18.26
CA LEU A 360 -25.37 14.78 17.50
C LEU A 360 -24.62 16.11 17.40
N TRP A 361 -23.41 16.23 17.93
CA TRP A 361 -22.70 17.51 17.92
C TRP A 361 -22.38 18.01 16.50
N SER A 362 -22.32 17.14 15.51
CA SER A 362 -22.16 17.58 14.12
C SER A 362 -23.32 18.49 13.65
N LEU A 363 -24.49 18.46 14.31
CA LEU A 363 -25.64 19.33 14.01
C LEU A 363 -25.42 20.81 14.42
N GLU A 364 -24.38 21.07 15.23
CA GLU A 364 -23.94 22.42 15.62
C GLU A 364 -23.11 23.11 14.53
N THR A 365 -22.78 22.40 13.46
CA THR A 365 -21.96 22.94 12.36
C THR A 365 -22.77 23.86 11.46
N GLU A 366 -22.10 24.90 10.95
CA GLU A 366 -22.68 25.83 9.98
C GLU A 366 -22.89 25.15 8.62
N PHE A 367 -23.92 25.59 7.91
CA PHE A 367 -24.16 25.14 6.54
C PHE A 367 -23.25 25.87 5.54
N ALA A 368 -23.03 25.22 4.40
CA ALA A 368 -22.10 25.65 3.36
C ALA A 368 -22.23 27.10 2.86
N PRO A 369 -23.43 27.72 2.77
CA PRO A 369 -23.55 29.14 2.41
C PRO A 369 -22.89 30.10 3.40
N GLU A 370 -22.88 29.74 4.69
CA GLU A 370 -22.35 30.54 5.80
C GLU A 370 -20.92 30.12 6.19
N LEU A 371 -20.49 28.94 5.73
CA LEU A 371 -19.25 28.28 6.13
C LEU A 371 -17.99 29.08 5.72
N SER A 372 -17.25 29.54 6.74
CA SER A 372 -15.89 30.07 6.64
C SER A 372 -14.83 28.97 6.83
N VAL A 373 -13.57 29.25 6.50
CA VAL A 373 -12.45 28.30 6.72
C VAL A 373 -12.31 27.93 8.21
N SER A 374 -12.40 28.92 9.10
CA SER A 374 -12.32 28.69 10.56
C SER A 374 -13.50 27.89 11.09
N SER A 375 -14.74 28.19 10.64
CA SER A 375 -15.92 27.40 11.01
C SER A 375 -15.85 25.96 10.48
N LEU A 376 -15.22 25.73 9.33
CA LEU A 376 -14.98 24.39 8.78
C LEU A 376 -14.00 23.60 9.64
N GLU A 377 -12.90 24.22 10.09
CA GLU A 377 -11.96 23.60 11.04
C GLU A 377 -12.64 23.22 12.35
N GLN A 378 -13.42 24.15 12.91
CA GLN A 378 -14.20 23.90 14.11
C GLN A 378 -15.19 22.75 13.90
N SER A 379 -15.81 22.66 12.73
CA SER A 379 -16.70 21.55 12.38
C SER A 379 -15.97 20.19 12.36
N GLN A 380 -14.70 20.16 11.93
CA GLN A 380 -13.90 18.93 11.96
C GLN A 380 -13.54 18.51 13.40
N ILE A 381 -13.32 19.47 14.29
CA ILE A 381 -13.12 19.21 15.72
C ILE A 381 -14.41 18.66 16.34
N VAL A 382 -15.53 19.33 16.09
CA VAL A 382 -16.84 18.98 16.64
C VAL A 382 -17.34 17.63 16.14
N GLY A 383 -17.05 17.26 14.88
CA GLY A 383 -17.41 15.97 14.29
C GLY A 383 -16.34 14.89 14.49
N CYS A 384 -15.20 15.01 13.81
CA CYS A 384 -14.20 13.94 13.73
C CYS A 384 -13.34 13.82 15.00
N SER A 385 -12.85 14.92 15.56
CA SER A 385 -11.99 14.88 16.77
C SER A 385 -12.73 14.33 17.98
N SER A 386 -13.92 14.88 18.24
CA SER A 386 -14.78 14.42 19.33
C SER A 386 -15.15 12.93 19.18
N THR A 387 -15.44 12.47 17.96
CA THR A 387 -15.74 11.04 17.68
C THR A 387 -14.52 10.16 17.92
N LEU A 388 -13.32 10.61 17.51
CA LEU A 388 -12.08 9.90 17.77
C LEU A 388 -11.82 9.75 19.28
N HIS A 389 -11.93 10.84 20.04
CA HIS A 389 -11.74 10.83 21.50
C HIS A 389 -12.80 9.98 22.21
N LEU A 390 -14.07 10.08 21.80
CA LEU A 390 -15.16 9.27 22.32
C LEU A 390 -14.92 7.78 22.08
N LEU A 391 -14.55 7.39 20.86
CA LEU A 391 -14.23 6.02 20.51
C LEU A 391 -13.09 5.47 21.38
N GLN A 392 -12.01 6.25 21.55
CA GLN A 392 -10.87 5.87 22.37
C GLN A 392 -11.23 5.71 23.86
N ALA A 393 -12.14 6.55 24.37
CA ALA A 393 -12.64 6.44 25.74
C ALA A 393 -13.54 5.20 25.90
N LEU A 394 -14.46 4.95 24.96
CA LEU A 394 -15.36 3.79 24.96
C LEU A 394 -14.61 2.46 24.85
N ALA A 395 -13.52 2.42 24.07
CA ALA A 395 -12.69 1.23 23.92
C ALA A 395 -12.01 0.78 25.23
N LYS A 396 -11.93 1.65 26.25
CA LYS A 396 -11.36 1.35 27.57
C LYS A 396 -12.40 0.87 28.60
N CYS A 397 -13.69 0.84 28.26
CA CYS A 397 -14.75 0.35 29.15
C CYS A 397 -14.76 -1.18 29.33
N ASP A 398 -15.46 -1.64 30.38
CA ASP A 398 -15.71 -3.06 30.63
C ASP A 398 -16.41 -3.73 29.43
N ARG A 399 -15.89 -4.89 29.03
CA ARG A 399 -16.10 -5.50 27.70
C ARG A 399 -17.34 -6.37 27.61
N GLN A 400 -17.94 -6.71 28.75
CA GLN A 400 -19.10 -7.61 28.76
C GLN A 400 -20.36 -6.96 28.19
N ALA A 401 -20.41 -5.62 28.08
CA ALA A 401 -21.52 -4.89 27.45
C ALA A 401 -21.02 -3.61 26.76
N MET A 402 -20.35 -3.75 25.60
CA MET A 402 -19.95 -2.58 24.81
C MET A 402 -21.16 -1.89 24.17
N PRO A 403 -21.27 -0.55 24.28
CA PRO A 403 -22.37 0.19 23.70
C PRO A 403 -22.24 0.31 22.18
N ARG A 404 -23.39 0.46 21.50
CA ARG A 404 -23.43 0.84 20.09
C ARG A 404 -23.32 2.35 19.92
N LEU A 405 -22.61 2.82 18.91
CA LEU A 405 -22.33 4.22 18.61
C LEU A 405 -23.06 4.60 17.32
N TRP A 406 -23.92 5.61 17.41
CA TRP A 406 -24.58 6.23 16.26
C TRP A 406 -24.06 7.63 16.04
N LEU A 407 -23.65 7.91 14.81
CA LEU A 407 -23.23 9.23 14.37
C LEU A 407 -24.39 9.89 13.62
N VAL A 408 -24.75 11.11 14.00
CA VAL A 408 -25.86 11.83 13.38
C VAL A 408 -25.31 13.05 12.65
N THR A 409 -25.77 13.26 11.43
CA THR A 409 -25.44 14.39 10.53
C THR A 409 -26.73 14.97 9.96
N ARG A 410 -26.65 16.07 9.20
CA ARG A 410 -27.78 16.73 8.55
C ARG A 410 -27.41 17.29 7.19
N GLY A 411 -28.09 16.84 6.14
CA GLY A 411 -27.87 17.30 4.78
C GLY A 411 -26.44 17.06 4.28
N ALA A 412 -25.75 16.06 4.82
CA ALA A 412 -24.34 15.79 4.55
C ALA A 412 -24.12 14.83 3.37
N VAL A 413 -25.18 14.13 2.93
CA VAL A 413 -25.13 13.12 1.86
C VAL A 413 -26.08 13.43 0.71
N PRO A 414 -25.75 13.00 -0.52
CA PRO A 414 -26.53 13.32 -1.73
C PRO A 414 -27.72 12.36 -1.90
N ALA A 415 -28.55 12.22 -0.86
CA ALA A 415 -29.82 11.49 -0.95
C ALA A 415 -30.88 12.26 -1.76
N ASP A 416 -30.68 13.57 -1.92
CA ASP A 416 -31.38 14.47 -2.81
C ASP A 416 -30.38 15.49 -3.41
N SER A 417 -30.89 16.52 -4.09
CA SER A 417 -30.05 17.58 -4.66
C SER A 417 -29.53 18.59 -3.63
N SER A 418 -30.04 18.59 -2.40
CA SER A 418 -29.71 19.57 -1.36
C SER A 418 -28.62 19.05 -0.43
N LEU A 419 -27.45 19.69 -0.48
CA LEU A 419 -26.27 19.33 0.33
C LEU A 419 -25.72 20.52 1.13
N PRO A 420 -26.53 21.17 2.00
CA PRO A 420 -26.05 22.29 2.79
C PRO A 420 -25.03 21.86 3.87
N GLY A 421 -25.00 20.57 4.26
CA GLY A 421 -24.18 20.04 5.35
C GLY A 421 -22.78 19.55 4.98
N VAL A 422 -22.13 20.13 3.95
CA VAL A 422 -20.82 19.65 3.42
C VAL A 422 -19.75 19.49 4.51
N ALA A 423 -19.72 20.37 5.52
CA ALA A 423 -18.75 20.32 6.61
C ALA A 423 -18.81 19.02 7.44
N GLN A 424 -19.98 18.39 7.49
CA GLN A 424 -20.24 17.17 8.26
C GLN A 424 -19.87 15.89 7.49
N ALA A 425 -19.67 15.98 6.18
CA ALA A 425 -19.42 14.82 5.32
C ALA A 425 -18.14 14.04 5.69
N SER A 426 -17.14 14.69 6.29
CA SER A 426 -15.95 14.01 6.81
C SER A 426 -16.28 12.92 7.83
N LEU A 427 -17.35 13.12 8.61
CA LEU A 427 -17.78 12.15 9.61
C LEU A 427 -18.25 10.83 8.97
N TRP A 428 -18.78 10.87 7.75
CA TRP A 428 -19.15 9.68 6.99
C TRP A 428 -17.94 8.84 6.58
N GLY A 429 -16.86 9.48 6.16
CA GLY A 429 -15.61 8.78 5.87
C GLY A 429 -15.02 8.12 7.12
N LEU A 430 -15.02 8.82 8.26
CA LEU A 430 -14.56 8.27 9.54
C LEU A 430 -15.46 7.12 10.02
N GLY A 431 -16.79 7.28 9.95
CA GLY A 431 -17.77 6.28 10.36
C GLY A 431 -17.58 4.93 9.66
N LYS A 432 -17.30 4.95 8.36
CA LYS A 432 -16.99 3.72 7.59
C LYS A 432 -15.74 3.01 8.09
N VAL A 433 -14.72 3.74 8.54
CA VAL A 433 -13.52 3.13 9.13
C VAL A 433 -13.81 2.61 10.54
N ILE A 434 -14.63 3.31 11.33
CA ILE A 434 -15.09 2.80 12.63
C ILE A 434 -15.85 1.48 12.46
N ALA A 435 -16.72 1.37 11.45
CA ALA A 435 -17.44 0.14 11.15
C ALA A 435 -16.51 -1.06 10.88
N LEU A 436 -15.34 -0.82 10.28
CA LEU A 436 -14.35 -1.84 9.95
C LEU A 436 -13.41 -2.17 11.12
N GLU A 437 -12.97 -1.17 11.88
CA GLU A 437 -12.03 -1.34 13.00
C GLU A 437 -12.72 -1.72 14.32
N HIS A 438 -13.96 -1.27 14.53
CA HIS A 438 -14.73 -1.42 15.77
C HIS A 438 -16.18 -1.82 15.51
N SER A 439 -16.38 -2.88 14.71
CA SER A 439 -17.70 -3.41 14.33
C SER A 439 -18.64 -3.71 15.51
N GLN A 440 -18.09 -3.99 16.69
CA GLN A 440 -18.83 -4.21 17.93
C GLN A 440 -19.36 -2.92 18.58
N LEU A 441 -18.66 -1.79 18.39
CA LEU A 441 -19.12 -0.46 18.82
C LEU A 441 -20.00 0.19 17.75
N TRP A 442 -19.93 -0.22 16.49
CA TRP A 442 -20.65 0.45 15.42
C TRP A 442 -22.17 0.22 15.48
N GLY A 443 -22.94 1.29 15.61
CA GLY A 443 -24.41 1.28 15.50
C GLY A 443 -24.88 1.74 14.12
N GLY A 444 -24.27 2.81 13.58
CA GLY A 444 -24.54 3.32 12.24
C GLY A 444 -24.32 4.82 12.11
N ILE A 445 -24.58 5.35 10.92
CA ILE A 445 -24.59 6.78 10.64
C ILE A 445 -25.90 7.20 9.97
N ILE A 446 -26.46 8.30 10.45
CA ILE A 446 -27.80 8.78 10.08
C ILE A 446 -27.70 10.24 9.63
N ASP A 447 -28.18 10.54 8.43
CA ASP A 447 -28.31 11.92 7.93
C ASP A 447 -29.76 12.40 8.04
N LEU A 448 -29.99 13.38 8.90
CA LEU A 448 -31.27 14.06 9.06
C LEU A 448 -31.57 14.96 7.86
N ALA A 449 -32.86 15.25 7.69
CA ALA A 449 -33.32 16.08 6.59
C ALA A 449 -32.87 17.55 6.77
N PRO A 450 -32.44 18.25 5.72
CA PRO A 450 -32.00 19.65 5.84
C PRO A 450 -33.03 20.62 6.41
N ASP A 451 -34.33 20.34 6.20
CA ASP A 451 -35.46 21.19 6.57
C ASP A 451 -35.92 21.03 8.04
N ALA A 452 -35.28 20.14 8.81
CA ALA A 452 -35.52 19.96 10.25
C ALA A 452 -37.00 19.75 10.63
N PRO A 453 -37.65 18.68 10.11
CA PRO A 453 -39.03 18.39 10.45
C PRO A 453 -39.19 18.02 11.94
N LYS A 454 -40.41 18.12 12.47
CA LYS A 454 -40.67 17.97 13.92
C LYS A 454 -40.46 16.55 14.47
N ASP A 455 -40.46 15.54 13.60
CA ASP A 455 -40.45 14.12 13.92
C ASP A 455 -39.03 13.51 13.94
N GLU A 456 -37.97 14.31 13.82
CA GLU A 456 -36.58 13.82 13.75
C GLU A 456 -36.16 12.94 14.92
N ALA A 457 -36.53 13.30 16.15
CA ALA A 457 -36.20 12.50 17.33
C ALA A 457 -36.92 11.13 17.33
N VAL A 458 -38.13 11.07 16.76
CA VAL A 458 -38.89 9.82 16.60
C VAL A 458 -38.23 8.93 15.55
N ASN A 459 -37.83 9.51 14.42
CA ASN A 459 -37.12 8.81 13.37
C ASN A 459 -35.76 8.28 13.87
N LEU A 460 -35.02 9.09 14.63
CA LEU A 460 -33.77 8.66 15.28
C LEU A 460 -33.99 7.51 16.26
N LEU A 461 -35.00 7.60 17.13
CA LEU A 461 -35.34 6.53 18.06
C LEU A 461 -35.59 5.20 17.33
N ALA A 462 -36.30 5.25 16.21
CA ALA A 462 -36.57 4.07 15.39
C ALA A 462 -35.27 3.42 14.89
N GLU A 463 -34.36 4.21 14.32
CA GLU A 463 -33.10 3.70 13.77
C GLU A 463 -32.13 3.16 14.84
N ILE A 464 -32.03 3.81 16.01
CA ILE A 464 -31.13 3.32 17.08
C ILE A 464 -31.67 2.08 17.79
N SER A 465 -32.97 1.81 17.68
CA SER A 465 -33.61 0.66 18.32
C SER A 465 -33.51 -0.61 17.46
N ASP A 466 -33.78 -0.48 16.17
CA ASP A 466 -33.63 -1.54 15.17
C ASP A 466 -33.46 -0.88 13.81
N SER A 467 -32.29 -1.00 13.20
CA SER A 467 -32.00 -0.38 11.91
C SER A 467 -32.41 -1.24 10.70
N LEU A 468 -33.07 -2.38 10.93
CA LEU A 468 -33.38 -3.41 9.91
C LEU A 468 -32.13 -3.97 9.23
N GLY A 469 -31.02 -4.00 9.96
CA GLY A 469 -29.71 -4.44 9.45
C GLY A 469 -28.96 -3.38 8.65
N GLU A 470 -29.50 -2.17 8.51
CA GLU A 470 -28.88 -1.05 7.78
C GLU A 470 -28.00 -0.20 8.71
N ASP A 471 -26.94 0.40 8.19
CA ASP A 471 -26.02 1.23 8.99
C ASP A 471 -25.68 2.58 8.35
N GLN A 472 -26.22 2.86 7.17
CA GLN A 472 -26.04 4.11 6.41
C GLN A 472 -27.40 4.61 5.93
N ILE A 473 -27.98 5.54 6.69
CA ILE A 473 -29.37 5.97 6.56
C ILE A 473 -29.44 7.47 6.29
N ALA A 474 -30.38 7.90 5.45
CA ALA A 474 -30.70 9.30 5.25
C ALA A 474 -32.21 9.54 5.25
N PHE A 475 -32.65 10.69 5.74
CA PHE A 475 -34.05 11.12 5.69
C PHE A 475 -34.21 12.31 4.75
N ARG A 476 -35.15 12.20 3.79
CA ARG A 476 -35.49 13.28 2.85
C ARG A 476 -36.99 13.27 2.56
N PHE A 477 -37.63 14.44 2.57
CA PHE A 477 -39.05 14.59 2.21
C PHE A 477 -39.98 13.61 2.94
N GLY A 478 -39.73 13.34 4.23
CA GLY A 478 -40.49 12.38 5.04
C GLY A 478 -40.26 10.89 4.69
N GLN A 479 -39.24 10.58 3.88
CA GLN A 479 -38.89 9.22 3.49
C GLN A 479 -37.52 8.80 4.01
N ARG A 480 -37.40 7.51 4.30
CA ARG A 480 -36.16 6.85 4.71
C ARG A 480 -35.42 6.28 3.49
N TYR A 481 -34.14 6.59 3.40
CA TYR A 481 -33.23 6.13 2.35
C TYR A 481 -32.08 5.33 2.95
N VAL A 482 -31.59 4.34 2.19
CA VAL A 482 -30.41 3.54 2.53
C VAL A 482 -29.39 3.56 1.40
N ALA A 483 -28.11 3.49 1.76
CA ALA A 483 -27.03 3.52 0.80
C ALA A 483 -26.77 2.15 0.16
N ARG A 484 -26.58 2.13 -1.16
CA ARG A 484 -26.09 0.97 -1.94
C ARG A 484 -24.97 1.40 -2.87
N LEU A 485 -23.87 0.67 -2.89
CA LEU A 485 -22.88 0.80 -3.94
C LEU A 485 -23.35 0.01 -5.15
N VAL A 486 -23.47 0.67 -6.29
CA VAL A 486 -23.93 0.06 -7.53
C VAL A 486 -22.95 0.38 -8.66
N ARG A 487 -22.97 -0.44 -9.72
CA ARG A 487 -22.20 -0.17 -10.93
C ARG A 487 -22.70 1.11 -11.59
N SER A 488 -21.77 1.94 -12.04
CA SER A 488 -22.05 3.16 -12.78
C SER A 488 -21.83 2.94 -14.27
N GLN A 489 -22.62 3.62 -15.10
CA GLN A 489 -22.38 3.70 -16.54
C GLN A 489 -22.03 5.13 -16.93
N VAL A 490 -21.01 5.24 -17.76
CA VAL A 490 -20.45 6.51 -18.21
C VAL A 490 -20.63 6.56 -19.72
N SER A 491 -21.35 7.59 -20.19
CA SER A 491 -21.59 7.78 -21.62
C SER A 491 -20.27 8.09 -22.34
N THR A 492 -20.04 7.39 -23.45
CA THR A 492 -18.83 7.56 -24.27
C THR A 492 -18.92 8.74 -25.24
N GLU A 493 -20.04 9.49 -25.26
CA GLU A 493 -20.39 10.37 -26.37
C GLU A 493 -19.87 11.81 -26.25
N ARG A 494 -19.34 12.22 -25.09
CA ARG A 494 -18.87 13.60 -24.87
C ARG A 494 -17.48 13.60 -24.24
N SER A 495 -16.51 14.19 -24.92
CA SER A 495 -15.28 14.69 -24.30
C SER A 495 -15.34 16.22 -24.29
N HIS A 496 -14.89 16.85 -23.21
CA HIS A 496 -14.62 18.29 -23.22
C HIS A 496 -13.20 18.48 -23.76
N PRO A 497 -13.00 19.10 -24.93
CA PRO A 497 -11.67 19.32 -25.46
C PRO A 497 -10.90 20.28 -24.56
N LEU A 498 -9.70 19.89 -24.15
CA LEU A 498 -8.76 20.78 -23.48
C LEU A 498 -8.32 21.88 -24.46
N GLN A 499 -8.42 23.13 -24.04
CA GLN A 499 -8.16 24.30 -24.87
C GLN A 499 -6.69 24.70 -24.75
N SER A 500 -6.03 24.95 -25.88
CA SER A 500 -4.62 25.33 -25.90
C SER A 500 -4.36 26.75 -25.40
N ASP A 501 -5.35 27.63 -25.50
CA ASP A 501 -5.31 29.05 -25.12
C ASP A 501 -5.88 29.32 -23.71
N SER A 502 -6.02 28.28 -22.89
CA SER A 502 -6.55 28.35 -21.52
C SER A 502 -5.54 27.86 -20.49
N THR A 503 -5.69 28.32 -19.25
CA THR A 503 -4.86 27.92 -18.11
C THR A 503 -5.53 26.82 -17.29
N TYR A 504 -4.72 25.87 -16.81
CA TYR A 504 -5.18 24.83 -15.89
C TYR A 504 -4.28 24.74 -14.65
N LEU A 505 -4.91 24.61 -13.48
CA LEU A 505 -4.26 24.52 -12.18
C LEU A 505 -4.28 23.07 -11.68
N ILE A 506 -3.11 22.53 -11.32
CA ILE A 506 -2.97 21.22 -10.69
C ILE A 506 -2.35 21.41 -9.30
N THR A 507 -3.15 21.25 -8.25
CA THR A 507 -2.62 21.26 -6.88
C THR A 507 -2.07 19.89 -6.50
N GLY A 508 -0.97 19.85 -5.75
CA GLY A 508 -0.20 18.61 -5.63
C GLY A 508 0.46 18.24 -6.97
N GLY A 509 0.61 19.20 -7.88
CA GLY A 509 1.13 19.02 -9.23
C GLY A 509 2.59 18.60 -9.28
N LEU A 510 3.33 18.78 -8.18
CA LEU A 510 4.71 18.29 -8.03
C LEU A 510 4.80 16.85 -7.50
N GLY A 511 3.67 16.24 -7.15
CA GLY A 511 3.60 14.82 -6.76
C GLY A 511 3.67 13.89 -7.97
N ALA A 512 3.98 12.60 -7.74
CA ALA A 512 4.13 11.62 -8.80
C ALA A 512 2.92 11.55 -9.76
N LEU A 513 1.70 11.45 -9.22
CA LEU A 513 0.49 11.41 -10.04
C LEU A 513 0.18 12.78 -10.68
N GLY A 514 0.34 13.87 -9.92
CA GLY A 514 0.11 15.23 -10.42
C GLY A 514 0.98 15.58 -11.63
N LEU A 515 2.26 15.18 -11.63
CA LEU A 515 3.17 15.37 -12.76
C LEU A 515 2.78 14.54 -13.99
N LYS A 516 2.31 13.32 -13.80
CA LYS A 516 1.82 12.49 -14.92
C LYS A 516 0.55 13.06 -15.53
N VAL A 517 -0.35 13.59 -14.71
CA VAL A 517 -1.53 14.32 -15.20
C VAL A 517 -1.12 15.58 -15.95
N ALA A 518 -0.16 16.36 -15.44
CA ALA A 518 0.36 17.54 -16.11
C ALA A 518 0.94 17.20 -17.50
N GLN A 519 1.80 16.18 -17.58
CA GLN A 519 2.37 15.70 -18.84
C GLN A 519 1.26 15.27 -19.82
N TRP A 520 0.31 14.47 -19.34
CA TRP A 520 -0.84 14.04 -20.14
C TRP A 520 -1.64 15.22 -20.69
N MET A 521 -1.88 16.28 -19.89
CA MET A 521 -2.58 17.48 -20.37
C MET A 521 -1.78 18.19 -21.48
N VAL A 522 -0.46 18.30 -21.37
CA VAL A 522 0.40 18.89 -22.42
C VAL A 522 0.33 18.07 -23.71
N ASP A 523 0.36 16.74 -23.59
CA ASP A 523 0.22 15.81 -24.72
C ASP A 523 -1.15 15.96 -25.41
N ARG A 524 -2.19 16.38 -24.67
CA ARG A 524 -3.53 16.69 -25.17
C ARG A 524 -3.70 18.12 -25.69
N GLY A 525 -2.62 18.90 -25.77
CA GLY A 525 -2.64 20.22 -26.40
C GLY A 525 -2.69 21.39 -25.42
N VAL A 526 -2.70 21.16 -24.11
CA VAL A 526 -2.61 22.24 -23.12
C VAL A 526 -1.27 22.96 -23.23
N ARG A 527 -1.30 24.30 -23.18
CA ARG A 527 -0.09 25.13 -23.26
C ARG A 527 0.14 26.02 -22.05
N HIS A 528 -0.81 26.14 -21.12
CA HIS A 528 -0.63 26.92 -19.90
C HIS A 528 -0.99 26.09 -18.66
N LEU A 529 0.02 25.75 -17.86
CA LEU A 529 -0.14 24.96 -16.65
C LEU A 529 0.41 25.69 -15.44
N VAL A 530 -0.30 25.55 -14.32
CA VAL A 530 0.16 26.00 -13.01
C VAL A 530 0.20 24.79 -12.10
N LEU A 531 1.38 24.47 -11.58
CA LEU A 531 1.60 23.36 -10.66
C LEU A 531 1.86 23.93 -9.27
N THR A 532 1.08 23.50 -8.26
CA THR A 532 1.34 23.91 -6.88
C THR A 532 1.83 22.77 -6.01
N GLY A 533 2.68 23.11 -5.05
CA GLY A 533 3.17 22.23 -4.01
C GLY A 533 3.97 22.98 -2.96
N ARG A 534 4.16 22.38 -1.79
CA ARG A 534 4.87 23.00 -0.65
C ARG A 534 6.39 22.89 -0.74
N ARG A 535 6.85 21.81 -1.37
CA ARG A 535 8.27 21.46 -1.47
C ARG A 535 8.93 22.24 -2.59
N GLU A 536 10.22 22.51 -2.42
CA GLU A 536 11.05 22.97 -3.53
C GLU A 536 11.10 21.92 -4.66
N VAL A 537 11.29 22.40 -5.87
CA VAL A 537 11.34 21.57 -7.07
C VAL A 537 12.62 20.73 -7.04
N SER A 538 12.48 19.41 -6.98
CA SER A 538 13.63 18.50 -7.07
C SER A 538 14.17 18.42 -8.51
N ALA A 539 15.39 17.93 -8.68
CA ALA A 539 16.04 17.81 -9.99
C ALA A 539 15.19 16.99 -11.00
N CYS A 540 14.58 15.89 -10.55
CA CYS A 540 13.72 15.05 -11.40
C CYS A 540 12.44 15.79 -11.83
N VAL A 541 11.83 16.57 -10.93
CA VAL A 541 10.63 17.37 -11.24
C VAL A 541 10.98 18.49 -12.21
N SER A 542 12.14 19.14 -12.02
CA SER A 542 12.66 20.16 -12.94
C SER A 542 12.86 19.61 -14.35
N GLU A 543 13.41 18.39 -14.48
CA GLU A 543 13.57 17.74 -15.78
C GLU A 543 12.22 17.44 -16.46
N ALA A 544 11.22 16.95 -15.70
CA ALA A 544 9.87 16.72 -16.23
C ALA A 544 9.21 18.03 -16.70
N ILE A 545 9.39 19.13 -15.96
CA ILE A 545 8.91 20.46 -16.35
C ILE A 545 9.59 20.91 -17.64
N ALA A 546 10.92 20.81 -17.73
CA ALA A 546 11.67 21.17 -18.93
C ALA A 546 11.24 20.35 -20.15
N GLN A 547 10.84 19.08 -19.97
CA GLN A 547 10.28 18.26 -21.06
C GLN A 547 8.92 18.81 -21.54
N MET A 548 8.02 19.17 -20.63
CA MET A 548 6.75 19.82 -20.97
C MET A 548 6.97 21.16 -21.69
N GLU A 549 7.95 21.95 -21.26
CA GLU A 549 8.28 23.23 -21.89
C GLU A 549 8.84 23.08 -23.30
N ARG A 550 9.66 22.04 -23.55
CA ARG A 550 10.12 21.70 -24.91
C ARG A 550 8.98 21.31 -25.85
N LEU A 551 7.86 20.81 -25.32
CA LEU A 551 6.64 20.51 -26.09
C LEU A 551 5.76 21.76 -26.31
N GLY A 552 6.21 22.94 -25.86
CA GLY A 552 5.58 24.23 -26.10
C GLY A 552 4.62 24.67 -24.98
N ALA A 553 4.59 24.00 -23.84
CA ALA A 553 3.80 24.44 -22.69
C ALA A 553 4.56 25.47 -21.83
N LYS A 554 3.89 26.52 -21.38
CA LYS A 554 4.34 27.40 -20.30
C LYS A 554 3.88 26.77 -18.97
N VAL A 555 4.84 26.31 -18.17
CA VAL A 555 4.56 25.72 -16.85
C VAL A 555 5.04 26.68 -15.77
N VAL A 556 4.14 27.15 -14.92
CA VAL A 556 4.50 27.94 -13.73
C VAL A 556 4.36 27.08 -12.50
N VAL A 557 5.45 26.99 -11.73
CA VAL A 557 5.43 26.37 -10.41
C VAL A 557 5.20 27.44 -9.37
N ALA A 558 4.13 27.29 -8.58
CA ALA A 558 3.86 28.15 -7.45
C ALA A 558 4.06 27.36 -6.15
N GLN A 559 4.99 27.82 -5.31
CA GLN A 559 5.16 27.28 -3.97
C GLN A 559 4.01 27.80 -3.09
N ALA A 560 3.09 26.91 -2.76
CA ALA A 560 1.85 27.23 -2.07
C ALA A 560 1.37 26.01 -1.28
N ASP A 561 0.91 26.24 -0.05
CA ASP A 561 0.04 25.28 0.65
C ASP A 561 -1.41 25.56 0.28
N VAL A 562 -2.09 24.56 -0.30
CA VAL A 562 -3.49 24.69 -0.70
C VAL A 562 -4.42 24.91 0.50
N ALA A 563 -4.03 24.42 1.69
CA ALA A 563 -4.78 24.60 2.91
C ALA A 563 -4.70 26.04 3.45
N GLU A 564 -3.75 26.86 2.98
CA GLU A 564 -3.58 28.25 3.38
C GLU A 564 -4.26 29.19 2.39
N TRP A 565 -5.10 30.08 2.91
CA TRP A 565 -5.96 30.95 2.09
C TRP A 565 -5.12 31.93 1.26
N GLU A 566 -4.18 32.61 1.91
CA GLU A 566 -3.33 33.66 1.32
C GLU A 566 -2.46 33.11 0.18
N ASP A 567 -1.97 31.87 0.32
CA ASP A 567 -1.18 31.19 -0.70
C ASP A 567 -1.99 30.92 -1.97
N MET A 568 -3.23 30.45 -1.82
CA MET A 568 -4.10 30.19 -2.95
C MET A 568 -4.63 31.48 -3.58
N ALA A 569 -4.96 32.48 -2.78
CA ALA A 569 -5.35 33.80 -3.27
C ALA A 569 -4.23 34.45 -4.10
N ARG A 570 -2.98 34.42 -3.59
CA ARG A 570 -1.79 34.90 -4.31
C ARG A 570 -1.58 34.15 -5.62
N THR A 571 -1.71 32.82 -5.60
CA THR A 571 -1.55 31.98 -6.80
C THR A 571 -2.59 32.32 -7.86
N LEU A 572 -3.87 32.45 -7.48
CA LEU A 572 -4.95 32.77 -8.42
C LEU A 572 -4.84 34.20 -8.98
N GLU A 573 -4.41 35.17 -8.17
CA GLU A 573 -4.14 36.53 -8.66
C GLU A 573 -2.95 36.56 -9.65
N GLN A 574 -1.91 35.77 -9.39
CA GLN A 574 -0.81 35.61 -10.33
C GLN A 574 -1.28 34.99 -11.66
N ILE A 575 -2.17 34.00 -11.63
CA ILE A 575 -2.75 33.40 -12.84
C ILE A 575 -3.52 34.47 -13.62
N LYS A 576 -4.40 35.19 -12.94
CA LYS A 576 -5.25 36.24 -13.52
C LYS A 576 -4.44 37.34 -14.21
N THR A 577 -3.27 37.69 -13.67
CA THR A 577 -2.43 38.79 -14.17
C THR A 577 -1.40 38.36 -15.22
N SER A 578 -0.98 37.09 -15.25
CA SER A 578 0.18 36.64 -16.05
C SER A 578 -0.10 35.51 -17.06
N MET A 579 -1.33 35.02 -17.11
CA MET A 579 -1.75 33.90 -17.96
C MET A 579 -3.14 34.11 -18.59
N PRO A 580 -3.51 33.32 -19.61
CA PRO A 580 -4.88 33.25 -20.08
C PRO A 580 -5.86 32.77 -19.00
N THR A 581 -7.16 32.87 -19.29
CA THR A 581 -8.24 32.53 -18.35
C THR A 581 -8.08 31.12 -17.77
N LEU A 582 -8.23 31.00 -16.44
CA LEU A 582 -8.28 29.71 -15.76
C LEU A 582 -9.58 29.00 -16.13
N ARG A 583 -9.48 27.84 -16.78
CA ARG A 583 -10.62 27.03 -17.22
C ARG A 583 -10.77 25.71 -16.48
N GLY A 584 -9.76 25.24 -15.77
CA GLY A 584 -9.91 23.98 -15.04
C GLY A 584 -8.96 23.80 -13.89
N ILE A 585 -9.44 23.05 -12.90
CA ILE A 585 -8.70 22.73 -11.68
C ILE A 585 -8.70 21.22 -11.49
N ILE A 586 -7.52 20.66 -11.25
CA ILE A 586 -7.31 19.29 -10.77
C ILE A 586 -6.70 19.36 -9.38
N HIS A 587 -7.49 19.00 -8.37
CA HIS A 587 -7.08 18.96 -6.99
C HIS A 587 -6.55 17.57 -6.61
N ALA A 588 -5.23 17.39 -6.75
CA ALA A 588 -4.51 16.17 -6.41
C ALA A 588 -3.61 16.31 -5.16
N ALA A 589 -3.78 17.38 -4.38
CA ALA A 589 -3.03 17.57 -3.14
C ALA A 589 -3.53 16.58 -2.08
N GLY A 590 -2.59 15.89 -1.42
CA GLY A 590 -2.90 14.91 -0.39
C GLY A 590 -1.63 14.33 0.21
N ILE A 591 -1.77 13.81 1.43
CA ILE A 591 -0.73 13.06 2.14
C ILE A 591 -1.39 11.87 2.85
N LEU A 592 -0.58 10.87 3.22
CA LEU A 592 -0.98 9.77 4.09
C LEU A 592 -0.25 9.88 5.42
N ASP A 593 -0.92 9.45 6.49
CA ASP A 593 -0.35 9.20 7.82
C ASP A 593 -1.23 8.15 8.50
N ASP A 594 -1.13 6.93 7.98
CA ASP A 594 -2.01 5.82 8.33
C ASP A 594 -1.74 5.33 9.76
N GLY A 595 -2.79 4.84 10.40
CA GLY A 595 -2.75 4.29 11.74
C GLY A 595 -4.15 4.02 12.26
N ILE A 596 -4.31 2.90 12.97
CA ILE A 596 -5.57 2.51 13.60
C ILE A 596 -6.10 3.62 14.52
N LEU A 597 -7.42 3.75 14.62
CA LEU A 597 -8.08 4.87 15.31
C LEU A 597 -7.63 4.99 16.79
N LEU A 598 -7.36 3.88 17.46
CA LEU A 598 -6.89 3.89 18.85
C LEU A 598 -5.48 4.45 19.05
N LYS A 599 -4.67 4.53 17.99
CA LYS A 599 -3.30 5.07 18.03
C LYS A 599 -3.17 6.41 17.31
N GLN A 600 -4.25 6.92 16.74
CA GLN A 600 -4.29 8.24 16.13
C GLN A 600 -4.43 9.33 17.21
N ASN A 601 -3.88 10.50 16.91
CA ASN A 601 -4.14 11.73 17.66
C ASN A 601 -4.65 12.81 16.70
N TRP A 602 -5.32 13.83 17.24
CA TRP A 602 -5.95 14.85 16.42
C TRP A 602 -4.97 15.64 15.55
N GLU A 603 -3.76 15.91 16.03
CA GLU A 603 -2.75 16.66 15.27
C GLU A 603 -2.37 15.94 13.97
N ARG A 604 -2.04 14.64 14.05
CA ARG A 604 -1.76 13.80 12.88
C ARG A 604 -2.98 13.64 11.98
N PHE A 605 -4.15 13.46 12.59
CA PHE A 605 -5.43 13.31 11.88
C PHE A 605 -5.75 14.56 11.04
N ALA A 606 -5.71 15.74 11.66
CA ALA A 606 -6.00 17.02 11.02
C ALA A 606 -5.00 17.37 9.92
N LYS A 607 -3.71 17.02 10.10
CA LYS A 607 -2.67 17.22 9.09
C LYS A 607 -2.96 16.51 7.77
N VAL A 608 -3.51 15.29 7.83
CA VAL A 608 -3.94 14.52 6.64
C VAL A 608 -5.18 15.13 5.99
N MET A 609 -6.12 15.64 6.81
CA MET A 609 -7.33 16.27 6.31
C MET A 609 -7.09 17.61 5.63
N ALA A 610 -6.20 18.44 6.16
CA ALA A 610 -5.97 19.82 5.75
C ALA A 610 -5.94 20.07 4.22
N PRO A 611 -5.10 19.37 3.42
CA PRO A 611 -5.02 19.65 1.98
C PRO A 611 -6.31 19.33 1.22
N LYS A 612 -7.10 18.33 1.65
CA LYS A 612 -8.32 17.88 0.95
C LYS A 612 -9.58 18.54 1.48
N VAL A 613 -9.59 18.93 2.76
CA VAL A 613 -10.73 19.59 3.41
C VAL A 613 -10.61 21.10 3.25
N LYS A 614 -9.68 21.74 3.97
CA LYS A 614 -9.45 23.19 3.86
C LYS A 614 -9.05 23.56 2.43
N GLY A 615 -8.15 22.79 1.82
CA GLY A 615 -7.65 23.11 0.50
C GLY A 615 -8.71 23.08 -0.59
N ALA A 616 -9.58 22.07 -0.61
CA ALA A 616 -10.69 22.03 -1.55
C ALA A 616 -11.72 23.14 -1.28
N TRP A 617 -11.96 23.49 0.00
CA TRP A 617 -12.85 24.61 0.36
C TRP A 617 -12.29 25.97 -0.08
N ASN A 618 -10.99 26.22 0.13
CA ASN A 618 -10.31 27.42 -0.34
C ASN A 618 -10.43 27.55 -1.85
N LEU A 619 -10.13 26.48 -2.58
CA LEU A 619 -10.30 26.44 -4.03
C LEU A 619 -11.76 26.70 -4.43
N HIS A 620 -12.73 26.11 -3.74
CA HIS A 620 -14.13 26.37 -4.03
C HIS A 620 -14.47 27.85 -3.88
N ARG A 621 -14.19 28.45 -2.73
CA ARG A 621 -14.51 29.86 -2.39
C ARG A 621 -13.82 30.85 -3.32
N LEU A 622 -12.56 30.63 -3.65
CA LEU A 622 -11.79 31.55 -4.50
C LEU A 622 -12.12 31.44 -5.99
N THR A 623 -12.93 30.45 -6.40
CA THR A 623 -13.18 30.16 -7.82
C THR A 623 -14.67 30.08 -8.18
N GLN A 624 -15.56 30.49 -7.28
CA GLN A 624 -17.02 30.46 -7.52
C GLN A 624 -17.42 31.29 -8.74
N ASP A 625 -16.79 32.45 -8.92
CA ASP A 625 -17.09 33.40 -10.02
C ASP A 625 -16.26 33.16 -11.28
N LEU A 626 -15.43 32.11 -11.32
CA LEU A 626 -14.57 31.82 -12.46
C LEU A 626 -15.27 30.89 -13.46
N PRO A 627 -15.07 31.11 -14.78
CA PRO A 627 -15.74 30.33 -15.83
C PRO A 627 -15.01 29.00 -16.07
N LEU A 628 -14.95 28.16 -15.03
CA LEU A 628 -14.34 26.83 -15.11
C LEU A 628 -15.19 25.90 -15.98
N ASP A 629 -14.53 25.12 -16.82
CA ASP A 629 -15.09 23.99 -17.55
C ASP A 629 -15.16 22.75 -16.63
N PHE A 630 -14.18 22.59 -15.74
CA PHE A 630 -14.15 21.51 -14.76
C PHE A 630 -13.46 21.87 -13.44
N PHE A 631 -13.92 21.22 -12.38
CA PHE A 631 -13.28 21.21 -11.05
C PHE A 631 -13.22 19.76 -10.58
N VAL A 632 -12.04 19.15 -10.64
CA VAL A 632 -11.86 17.71 -10.38
C VAL A 632 -11.10 17.51 -9.07
N SER A 633 -11.71 16.81 -8.12
CA SER A 633 -11.09 16.37 -6.88
C SER A 633 -10.63 14.93 -7.00
N PHE A 634 -9.34 14.68 -6.76
CA PHE A 634 -8.81 13.31 -6.71
C PHE A 634 -9.07 12.75 -5.32
N SER A 635 -10.22 12.09 -5.19
CA SER A 635 -10.65 11.39 -3.98
C SER A 635 -10.11 9.95 -3.96
N SER A 636 -10.62 9.13 -3.05
CA SER A 636 -10.17 7.76 -2.82
C SER A 636 -11.36 6.83 -2.63
N ILE A 637 -11.22 5.57 -3.04
CA ILE A 637 -12.20 4.51 -2.74
C ILE A 637 -12.42 4.33 -1.23
N SER A 638 -11.45 4.72 -0.40
CA SER A 638 -11.54 4.67 1.06
C SER A 638 -12.66 5.53 1.65
N SER A 639 -13.11 6.60 0.98
CA SER A 639 -14.30 7.35 1.43
C SER A 639 -15.62 6.65 1.09
N LEU A 640 -15.62 5.73 0.13
CA LEU A 640 -16.79 4.94 -0.25
C LEU A 640 -16.93 3.67 0.60
N LEU A 641 -15.84 2.92 0.75
CA LEU A 641 -15.84 1.60 1.42
C LEU A 641 -15.27 1.62 2.84
N GLY A 642 -14.54 2.68 3.22
CA GLY A 642 -13.63 2.63 4.36
C GLY A 642 -12.34 1.86 4.02
N SER A 643 -11.30 2.09 4.82
CA SER A 643 -10.12 1.22 4.86
C SER A 643 -9.55 1.27 6.28
N PRO A 644 -9.29 0.12 6.92
CA PRO A 644 -8.68 0.11 8.24
C PRO A 644 -7.34 0.85 8.23
N GLY A 645 -7.05 1.60 9.29
CA GLY A 645 -5.90 2.48 9.42
C GLY A 645 -6.05 3.83 8.73
N GLN A 646 -7.11 4.07 7.94
CA GLN A 646 -7.26 5.26 7.10
C GLN A 646 -8.43 6.16 7.51
N GLY A 647 -8.75 6.25 8.81
CA GLY A 647 -9.85 7.08 9.31
C GLY A 647 -9.75 8.56 8.91
N ASN A 648 -8.55 9.14 9.02
CA ASN A 648 -8.25 10.51 8.63
C ASN A 648 -8.38 10.73 7.11
N TYR A 649 -7.82 9.81 6.33
CA TYR A 649 -7.81 9.88 4.88
C TYR A 649 -9.20 9.66 4.29
N ALA A 650 -9.96 8.67 4.79
CA ALA A 650 -11.35 8.44 4.40
C ALA A 650 -12.22 9.66 4.71
N ALA A 651 -12.08 10.25 5.91
CA ALA A 651 -12.77 11.48 6.28
C ALA A 651 -12.46 12.65 5.33
N ALA A 652 -11.17 12.87 5.04
CA ALA A 652 -10.72 13.94 4.14
C ALA A 652 -11.30 13.81 2.72
N ASN A 653 -11.36 12.57 2.21
CA ASN A 653 -11.89 12.29 0.88
C ASN A 653 -13.42 12.40 0.82
N ALA A 654 -14.14 11.99 1.89
CA ALA A 654 -15.60 12.12 1.98
C ALA A 654 -16.05 13.59 1.92
N PHE A 655 -15.28 14.53 2.48
CA PHE A 655 -15.55 15.96 2.32
C PHE A 655 -15.51 16.40 0.85
N MET A 656 -14.49 15.99 0.09
CA MET A 656 -14.38 16.36 -1.32
C MET A 656 -15.50 15.76 -2.16
N ASP A 657 -15.96 14.57 -1.80
CA ASP A 657 -17.11 13.92 -2.43
C ASP A 657 -18.36 14.79 -2.28
N ALA A 658 -18.68 15.19 -1.05
CA ALA A 658 -19.81 16.08 -0.78
C ALA A 658 -19.64 17.46 -1.44
N LEU A 659 -18.43 18.02 -1.45
CA LEU A 659 -18.15 19.31 -2.09
C LEU A 659 -18.42 19.26 -3.60
N ALA A 660 -18.10 18.15 -4.28
CA ALA A 660 -18.36 18.02 -5.70
C ALA A 660 -19.86 18.06 -6.02
N HIS A 661 -20.69 17.37 -5.22
CA HIS A 661 -22.15 17.46 -5.33
C HIS A 661 -22.68 18.84 -4.97
N TYR A 662 -22.16 19.48 -3.91
CA TYR A 662 -22.56 20.84 -3.53
C TYR A 662 -22.28 21.86 -4.64
N ARG A 663 -21.09 21.80 -5.27
CA ARG A 663 -20.76 22.65 -6.43
C ARG A 663 -21.77 22.46 -7.56
N ARG A 664 -22.14 21.21 -7.87
CA ARG A 664 -23.12 20.89 -8.91
C ARG A 664 -24.52 21.39 -8.56
N ALA A 665 -24.94 21.32 -7.29
CA ALA A 665 -26.20 21.91 -6.83
C ALA A 665 -26.25 23.43 -7.00
N LEU A 666 -25.10 24.11 -6.95
CA LEU A 666 -24.96 25.55 -7.28
C LEU A 666 -24.86 25.84 -8.78
N GLY A 667 -24.95 24.83 -9.65
CA GLY A 667 -24.73 24.96 -11.09
C GLY A 667 -23.26 25.12 -11.51
N LEU A 668 -22.32 24.94 -10.57
CA LEU A 668 -20.88 25.01 -10.85
C LEU A 668 -20.33 23.63 -11.24
N PRO A 669 -19.25 23.55 -12.05
CA PRO A 669 -18.57 22.29 -12.29
C PRO A 669 -18.02 21.72 -10.98
N GLY A 670 -18.20 20.41 -10.78
CA GLY A 670 -17.68 19.65 -9.65
C GLY A 670 -17.67 18.17 -9.97
N LEU A 671 -16.53 17.52 -9.80
CA LEU A 671 -16.35 16.09 -9.99
C LEU A 671 -15.40 15.56 -8.91
N SER A 672 -15.84 14.59 -8.11
CA SER A 672 -14.98 13.80 -7.24
C SER A 672 -14.75 12.42 -7.83
N ILE A 673 -13.48 12.01 -7.97
CA ILE A 673 -13.14 10.67 -8.47
C ILE A 673 -12.55 9.86 -7.31
N ASN A 674 -13.27 8.85 -6.85
CA ASN A 674 -12.84 7.94 -5.78
C ASN A 674 -11.93 6.85 -6.37
N TRP A 675 -10.64 7.16 -6.54
CA TRP A 675 -9.68 6.24 -7.13
C TRP A 675 -9.35 5.07 -6.21
N GLY A 676 -9.28 3.86 -6.78
CA GLY A 676 -8.59 2.70 -6.23
C GLY A 676 -7.06 2.85 -6.31
N PRO A 677 -6.32 1.82 -5.89
CA PRO A 677 -4.85 1.86 -5.89
C PRO A 677 -4.31 1.98 -7.33
N TRP A 678 -3.27 2.77 -7.54
CA TRP A 678 -2.60 2.92 -8.84
C TRP A 678 -1.33 2.05 -8.90
N SER A 679 -1.03 1.49 -10.08
CA SER A 679 0.02 0.47 -10.27
C SER A 679 1.45 0.95 -10.06
N ASP A 680 1.82 2.16 -10.49
CA ASP A 680 3.25 2.58 -10.54
C ASP A 680 3.49 4.01 -10.06
N THR A 681 2.44 4.74 -9.69
CA THR A 681 2.51 6.15 -9.29
C THR A 681 1.47 6.49 -8.24
N GLY A 682 1.71 7.54 -7.44
CA GLY A 682 0.78 8.00 -6.40
C GLY A 682 1.04 7.38 -5.03
N MET A 683 0.15 7.65 -4.07
CA MET A 683 0.35 7.25 -2.66
C MET A 683 0.30 5.72 -2.45
N ALA A 684 -0.38 4.99 -3.33
CA ALA A 684 -0.39 3.51 -3.32
C ALA A 684 0.89 2.89 -3.91
N ALA A 685 1.76 3.68 -4.55
CA ALA A 685 3.06 3.22 -5.04
C ALA A 685 4.18 3.33 -3.98
N SER A 686 3.92 4.01 -2.87
CA SER A 686 4.78 3.98 -1.67
C SER A 686 4.43 2.85 -0.69
N LEU A 687 3.31 2.15 -0.91
CA LEU A 687 3.03 0.89 -0.22
C LEU A 687 4.04 -0.16 -0.73
N GLY A 688 4.65 -0.92 0.17
CA GLY A 688 5.63 -1.96 -0.19
C GLY A 688 4.99 -3.06 -1.06
N GLY A 689 5.81 -3.94 -1.64
CA GLY A 689 5.33 -5.09 -2.41
C GLY A 689 4.22 -5.92 -1.71
N PRO A 690 4.37 -6.26 -0.42
CA PRO A 690 3.40 -7.07 0.33
C PRO A 690 2.01 -6.43 0.49
N ASP A 691 1.91 -5.11 0.67
CA ASP A 691 0.61 -4.44 0.80
C ASP A 691 -0.19 -4.50 -0.51
N ARG A 692 0.51 -4.48 -1.65
CA ARG A 692 -0.08 -4.63 -2.98
C ARG A 692 -0.50 -6.07 -3.25
N ASP A 693 0.34 -7.02 -2.90
CA ASP A 693 0.05 -8.45 -3.04
C ASP A 693 -1.16 -8.84 -2.16
N ARG A 694 -1.28 -8.24 -0.96
CA ARG A 694 -2.43 -8.43 -0.08
C ARG A 694 -3.74 -7.88 -0.65
N LEU A 695 -3.71 -6.69 -1.26
CA LEU A 695 -4.88 -6.12 -1.94
C LEU A 695 -5.30 -6.98 -3.14
N ALA A 696 -4.32 -7.42 -3.94
CA ALA A 696 -4.57 -8.32 -5.06
C ALA A 696 -5.14 -9.66 -4.61
N ALA A 697 -4.63 -10.23 -3.50
CA ALA A 697 -5.17 -11.42 -2.89
C ALA A 697 -6.65 -11.21 -2.50
N GLN A 698 -7.03 -10.02 -2.03
CA GLN A 698 -8.41 -9.65 -1.69
C GLN A 698 -9.32 -9.36 -2.90
N GLY A 699 -8.81 -9.55 -4.12
CA GLY A 699 -9.51 -9.28 -5.37
C GLY A 699 -9.50 -7.80 -5.77
N ILE A 700 -8.76 -6.93 -5.07
CA ILE A 700 -8.60 -5.51 -5.42
C ILE A 700 -7.36 -5.36 -6.29
N GLU A 701 -7.55 -4.99 -7.55
CA GLU A 701 -6.46 -4.81 -8.51
C GLU A 701 -6.02 -3.33 -8.58
N SER A 702 -4.80 -3.12 -9.07
CA SER A 702 -4.24 -1.77 -9.27
C SER A 702 -4.62 -1.20 -10.64
N ILE A 703 -4.91 0.10 -10.68
CA ILE A 703 -5.24 0.88 -11.87
C ILE A 703 -3.95 1.26 -12.62
N PRO A 704 -3.77 0.79 -13.87
CA PRO A 704 -2.67 1.23 -14.72
C PRO A 704 -2.79 2.72 -15.09
N LEU A 705 -1.66 3.43 -15.15
CA LEU A 705 -1.63 4.88 -15.39
C LEU A 705 -2.40 5.32 -16.65
N GLU A 706 -2.15 4.65 -17.79
CA GLU A 706 -2.80 4.99 -19.06
C GLU A 706 -4.32 4.83 -19.00
N GLN A 707 -4.79 3.81 -18.28
CA GLN A 707 -6.20 3.50 -18.12
C GLN A 707 -6.89 4.52 -17.20
N GLY A 708 -6.25 4.86 -16.08
CA GLY A 708 -6.74 5.92 -15.19
C GLY A 708 -6.81 7.29 -15.88
N LEU A 709 -5.80 7.65 -16.69
CA LEU A 709 -5.82 8.89 -17.48
C LEU A 709 -6.89 8.87 -18.59
N SER A 710 -7.16 7.71 -19.20
CA SER A 710 -8.25 7.57 -20.16
C SER A 710 -9.62 7.75 -19.51
N LEU A 711 -9.81 7.22 -18.29
CA LEU A 711 -11.03 7.46 -17.51
C LEU A 711 -11.18 8.93 -17.12
N LEU A 712 -10.09 9.57 -16.69
CA LEU A 712 -10.08 11.01 -16.40
C LEU A 712 -10.56 11.82 -17.62
N GLU A 713 -10.02 11.54 -18.81
CA GLU A 713 -10.43 12.18 -20.07
C GLU A 713 -11.94 12.04 -20.33
N GLN A 714 -12.49 10.83 -20.09
CA GLN A 714 -13.92 10.57 -20.26
C GLN A 714 -14.76 11.37 -19.28
N PHE A 715 -14.35 11.48 -18.01
CA PHE A 715 -15.14 12.17 -16.98
C PHE A 715 -15.13 13.69 -17.13
N LEU A 716 -14.07 14.28 -17.69
CA LEU A 716 -14.07 15.72 -18.00
C LEU A 716 -15.23 16.11 -18.94
N GLY A 717 -15.71 15.16 -19.73
CA GLY A 717 -16.85 15.29 -20.63
C GLY A 717 -18.23 15.38 -19.98
N GLN A 718 -18.36 15.04 -18.70
CA GLN A 718 -19.62 14.60 -18.12
C GLN A 718 -20.19 15.52 -17.04
N ALA A 719 -21.51 15.43 -16.87
CA ALA A 719 -22.27 16.09 -15.81
C ALA A 719 -22.28 15.31 -14.48
N THR A 720 -21.38 14.33 -14.32
CA THR A 720 -21.28 13.50 -13.12
C THR A 720 -20.64 14.29 -11.98
N SER A 721 -21.20 14.18 -10.77
CA SER A 721 -20.66 14.80 -9.55
C SER A 721 -19.62 13.92 -8.85
N GLN A 722 -19.82 12.60 -8.88
CA GLN A 722 -18.96 11.64 -8.17
C GLN A 722 -18.93 10.31 -8.90
N VAL A 723 -17.74 9.68 -8.98
CA VAL A 723 -17.56 8.34 -9.53
C VAL A 723 -16.45 7.60 -8.80
N GLY A 724 -16.72 6.37 -8.38
CA GLY A 724 -15.72 5.44 -7.89
C GLY A 724 -15.09 4.65 -9.02
N VAL A 725 -13.76 4.49 -8.97
CA VAL A 725 -12.99 3.71 -9.93
C VAL A 725 -12.23 2.64 -9.15
N LEU A 726 -12.69 1.40 -9.21
CA LEU A 726 -12.07 0.29 -8.50
C LEU A 726 -12.06 -0.96 -9.38
N PRO A 727 -10.88 -1.39 -9.86
CA PRO A 727 -10.68 -2.73 -10.39
C PRO A 727 -10.87 -3.74 -9.26
N ILE A 728 -11.95 -4.51 -9.30
CA ILE A 728 -12.25 -5.50 -8.25
C ILE A 728 -12.95 -6.74 -8.81
N ASP A 729 -12.46 -7.90 -8.38
CA ASP A 729 -13.17 -9.17 -8.50
C ASP A 729 -14.05 -9.40 -7.26
N TRP A 730 -15.34 -9.09 -7.41
CA TRP A 730 -16.34 -9.29 -6.34
C TRP A 730 -16.50 -10.74 -5.92
N SER A 731 -16.13 -11.72 -6.77
CA SER A 731 -16.20 -13.13 -6.41
C SER A 731 -15.09 -13.52 -5.42
N VAL A 732 -13.86 -13.06 -5.67
CA VAL A 732 -12.72 -13.24 -4.75
C VAL A 732 -12.96 -12.46 -3.46
N PHE A 733 -13.41 -11.21 -3.58
CA PHE A 733 -13.77 -10.38 -2.43
C PHE A 733 -14.86 -11.07 -1.57
N LYS A 734 -15.91 -11.62 -2.19
CA LYS A 734 -16.96 -12.37 -1.48
C LYS A 734 -16.41 -13.62 -0.78
N GLN A 735 -15.52 -14.38 -1.42
CA GLN A 735 -14.98 -15.60 -0.81
C GLN A 735 -14.13 -15.32 0.43
N GLN A 736 -13.37 -14.23 0.42
CA GLN A 736 -12.49 -13.88 1.54
C GLN A 736 -13.21 -13.17 2.69
N PHE A 737 -14.29 -12.47 2.38
CA PHE A 737 -15.06 -11.70 3.36
C PHE A 737 -16.46 -12.30 3.62
N GLY A 738 -16.70 -13.53 3.17
CA GLY A 738 -18.03 -14.15 2.99
C GLY A 738 -18.84 -14.45 4.25
N ASP A 739 -18.24 -14.37 5.44
CA ASP A 739 -18.93 -14.48 6.74
C ASP A 739 -19.03 -13.13 7.48
N ARG A 740 -18.55 -12.02 6.90
CA ARG A 740 -18.84 -10.69 7.43
C ARG A 740 -20.35 -10.48 7.35
N LYS A 741 -21.03 -10.53 8.49
CA LYS A 741 -22.44 -10.15 8.64
C LYS A 741 -22.71 -8.89 7.82
N GLN A 742 -23.35 -9.11 6.66
CA GLN A 742 -24.06 -8.16 5.80
C GLN A 742 -23.48 -6.75 5.81
N LEU A 743 -22.52 -6.44 4.91
CA LEU A 743 -22.27 -5.06 4.50
C LEU A 743 -23.45 -4.62 3.61
N PRO A 744 -24.46 -3.89 4.13
CA PRO A 744 -25.71 -3.67 3.40
C PRO A 744 -25.46 -2.84 2.14
N LEU A 745 -24.45 -1.96 2.21
CA LEU A 745 -23.93 -1.17 1.11
C LEU A 745 -23.57 -2.02 -0.13
N LEU A 746 -23.06 -3.25 0.03
CA LEU A 746 -22.56 -4.08 -1.08
C LEU A 746 -23.58 -5.13 -1.58
N SER A 747 -24.81 -5.13 -1.05
CA SER A 747 -25.83 -6.15 -1.34
C SER A 747 -26.14 -6.32 -2.83
N GLU A 748 -26.15 -5.24 -3.61
CA GLU A 748 -26.41 -5.23 -5.05
C GLU A 748 -25.23 -5.80 -5.89
N LEU A 749 -24.01 -5.79 -5.35
CA LEU A 749 -22.80 -6.23 -6.07
C LEU A 749 -22.43 -7.68 -5.76
N ILE A 750 -22.68 -8.10 -4.51
CA ILE A 750 -22.28 -9.41 -3.99
C ILE A 750 -23.47 -10.40 -3.98
N GLY A 751 -24.68 -9.89 -4.22
CA GLY A 751 -25.93 -10.64 -4.20
C GLY A 751 -26.39 -10.93 -2.78
N SER A 752 -27.49 -10.30 -2.35
CA SER A 752 -28.26 -10.72 -1.19
C SER A 752 -29.07 -11.96 -1.55
N GLU A 753 -28.64 -13.16 -1.13
CA GLU A 753 -29.62 -14.24 -1.06
C GLU A 753 -30.64 -13.85 0.03
N PRO A 754 -31.96 -13.78 -0.28
CA PRO A 754 -32.96 -13.76 0.78
C PRO A 754 -32.74 -15.01 1.64
N PRO A 755 -32.99 -14.96 2.96
CA PRO A 755 -32.87 -16.14 3.81
C PRO A 755 -33.81 -17.22 3.27
N LYS A 756 -33.28 -18.14 2.45
CA LYS A 756 -34.02 -19.32 2.03
C LYS A 756 -34.24 -20.12 3.30
N GLU A 757 -35.51 -20.36 3.63
CA GLU A 757 -35.93 -21.42 4.54
C GLU A 757 -35.36 -22.75 4.04
N THR A 758 -34.12 -23.03 4.40
CA THR A 758 -33.42 -24.24 4.03
C THR A 758 -33.47 -25.09 5.28
N LYS A 759 -34.20 -26.20 5.19
CA LYS A 759 -34.20 -27.27 6.19
C LYS A 759 -32.77 -27.54 6.64
N GLN A 760 -32.52 -27.31 7.93
CA GLN A 760 -31.32 -27.60 8.73
C GLN A 760 -30.23 -28.38 7.98
N ALA A 761 -29.36 -27.66 7.26
CA ALA A 761 -27.97 -28.05 7.13
C ALA A 761 -27.19 -27.02 7.97
N LEU A 762 -26.57 -27.48 9.07
CA LEU A 762 -25.82 -26.64 9.99
C LEU A 762 -24.73 -25.85 9.22
N PRO A 763 -24.60 -24.52 9.43
CA PRO A 763 -23.58 -23.72 8.77
C PRO A 763 -22.16 -24.14 9.21
N LYS A 764 -21.18 -24.04 8.30
CA LYS A 764 -19.73 -24.27 8.55
C LYS A 764 -19.15 -23.41 9.69
N GLN A 765 -19.88 -22.40 10.14
CA GLN A 765 -19.54 -21.46 11.21
C GLN A 765 -19.34 -22.11 12.61
N HIS A 766 -19.65 -23.40 12.77
CA HIS A 766 -19.45 -24.14 14.03
C HIS A 766 -18.40 -25.24 13.93
N GLU A 767 -17.65 -25.40 12.82
CA GLU A 767 -16.76 -26.57 12.68
C GLU A 767 -15.62 -26.56 13.70
N LEU A 768 -15.01 -25.40 13.97
CA LEU A 768 -13.96 -25.27 15.00
C LEU A 768 -14.54 -25.41 16.41
N LEU A 769 -15.64 -24.72 16.74
CA LEU A 769 -16.32 -24.81 18.03
C LEU A 769 -16.80 -26.24 18.34
N GLN A 770 -17.40 -26.93 17.37
CA GLN A 770 -17.82 -28.33 17.50
C GLN A 770 -16.63 -29.27 17.68
N ARG A 771 -15.51 -29.04 16.96
CA ARG A 771 -14.28 -29.82 17.14
C ARG A 771 -13.66 -29.58 18.53
N LEU A 772 -13.68 -28.34 19.02
CA LEU A 772 -13.20 -28.01 20.36
C LEU A 772 -14.10 -28.62 21.44
N GLU A 773 -15.42 -28.58 21.29
CA GLU A 773 -16.37 -29.19 22.24
C GLU A 773 -16.32 -30.73 22.23
N ALA A 774 -16.09 -31.35 21.08
CA ALA A 774 -15.95 -32.81 20.94
C ALA A 774 -14.65 -33.37 21.53
N LEU A 775 -13.66 -32.53 21.81
CA LEU A 775 -12.39 -32.95 22.42
C LEU A 775 -12.46 -32.95 23.97
N PRO A 776 -11.72 -33.85 24.64
CA PRO A 776 -11.52 -33.80 26.08
C PRO A 776 -10.90 -32.46 26.52
N PRO A 777 -11.25 -31.91 27.71
CA PRO A 777 -10.79 -30.60 28.16
C PRO A 777 -9.27 -30.36 28.03
N GLY A 778 -8.44 -31.37 28.30
CA GLY A 778 -6.98 -31.29 28.19
C GLY A 778 -6.44 -31.06 26.77
N ASN A 779 -7.20 -31.40 25.73
CA ASN A 779 -6.76 -31.30 24.33
C ASN A 779 -7.31 -30.06 23.62
N ARG A 780 -8.30 -29.37 24.21
CA ARG A 780 -8.96 -28.21 23.59
C ARG A 780 -8.01 -27.01 23.45
N HIS A 781 -7.17 -26.80 24.47
CA HIS A 781 -6.21 -25.70 24.49
C HIS A 781 -5.15 -25.83 23.37
N SER A 782 -4.62 -27.03 23.16
CA SER A 782 -3.63 -27.30 22.10
C SER A 782 -4.21 -27.12 20.69
N LEU A 783 -5.47 -27.51 20.48
CA LEU A 783 -6.13 -27.29 19.19
C LEU A 783 -6.39 -25.79 18.94
N LEU A 784 -6.80 -25.04 19.96
CA LEU A 784 -7.01 -23.59 19.86
C LEU A 784 -5.70 -22.85 19.51
N ILE A 785 -4.59 -23.19 20.18
CA ILE A 785 -3.26 -22.66 19.83
C ILE A 785 -2.89 -23.00 18.39
N SER A 786 -3.06 -24.26 17.95
CA SER A 786 -2.73 -24.68 16.59
C SER A 786 -3.56 -23.95 15.53
N HIS A 787 -4.83 -23.67 15.82
CA HIS A 787 -5.68 -22.85 14.96
C HIS A 787 -5.19 -21.42 14.88
N ILE A 788 -4.90 -20.77 16.01
CA ILE A 788 -4.37 -19.40 16.04
C ILE A 788 -3.01 -19.33 15.33
N GLN A 789 -2.11 -20.30 15.55
CA GLN A 789 -0.84 -20.39 14.82
C GLN A 789 -1.05 -20.48 13.31
N SER A 790 -2.07 -21.22 12.86
CA SER A 790 -2.41 -21.33 11.44
C SER A 790 -2.95 -20.02 10.89
N GLU A 791 -3.80 -19.30 11.62
CA GLU A 791 -4.29 -17.99 11.19
C GLU A 791 -3.19 -16.93 11.20
N VAL A 792 -2.30 -16.94 12.20
CA VAL A 792 -1.11 -16.07 12.24
C VAL A 792 -0.16 -16.40 11.10
N ALA A 793 0.06 -17.68 10.81
CA ALA A 793 0.82 -18.11 9.65
C ALA A 793 0.18 -17.62 8.34
N ASN A 794 -1.14 -17.67 8.21
CA ASN A 794 -1.82 -17.16 7.03
C ASN A 794 -1.69 -15.62 6.90
N VAL A 795 -1.78 -14.87 8.01
CA VAL A 795 -1.65 -13.40 8.01
C VAL A 795 -0.22 -12.95 7.74
N LEU A 796 0.77 -13.69 8.26
CA LEU A 796 2.20 -13.46 8.02
C LEU A 796 2.72 -14.17 6.76
N GLU A 797 1.85 -14.83 6.00
CA GLU A 797 2.14 -15.62 4.80
C GLU A 797 3.28 -16.66 4.98
N LEU A 798 3.33 -17.29 6.16
CA LEU A 798 4.26 -18.38 6.45
C LEU A 798 3.80 -19.69 5.79
N GLU A 799 4.75 -20.50 5.31
CA GLU A 799 4.45 -21.85 4.80
C GLU A 799 3.82 -22.70 5.93
N ARG A 800 2.81 -23.52 5.61
CA ARG A 800 2.10 -24.38 6.59
C ARG A 800 3.01 -25.34 7.37
N SER A 801 4.23 -25.59 6.88
CA SER A 801 5.27 -26.38 7.56
C SER A 801 6.05 -25.60 8.64
N HIS A 802 5.91 -24.28 8.71
CA HIS A 802 6.63 -23.39 9.63
C HIS A 802 5.63 -22.58 10.49
N LEU A 803 4.96 -23.25 11.42
CA LEU A 803 4.06 -22.59 12.34
C LEU A 803 4.82 -21.64 13.30
N PRO A 804 4.29 -20.44 13.57
CA PRO A 804 4.93 -19.46 14.45
C PRO A 804 4.99 -19.95 15.90
N ASP A 805 6.08 -19.65 16.60
CA ASP A 805 6.26 -19.99 18.02
C ASP A 805 5.14 -19.35 18.88
N PRO A 806 4.36 -20.14 19.66
CA PRO A 806 3.28 -19.62 20.48
C PRO A 806 3.66 -18.55 21.50
N GLN A 807 4.92 -18.53 21.95
CA GLN A 807 5.41 -17.62 22.99
C GLN A 807 6.06 -16.33 22.44
N LYS A 808 6.32 -16.27 21.12
CA LYS A 808 6.93 -15.08 20.52
C LYS A 808 5.88 -13.97 20.37
N GLY A 809 6.29 -12.72 20.58
CA GLY A 809 5.41 -11.57 20.45
C GLY A 809 4.95 -11.34 19.01
N PHE A 810 3.68 -10.97 18.79
CA PHE A 810 3.13 -10.71 17.45
C PHE A 810 3.95 -9.66 16.67
N PHE A 811 4.33 -8.55 17.31
CA PHE A 811 5.14 -7.50 16.69
C PHE A 811 6.57 -7.96 16.38
N ASP A 812 7.14 -8.84 17.20
CA ASP A 812 8.46 -9.43 16.98
C ASP A 812 8.46 -10.46 15.83
N MET A 813 7.28 -10.95 15.44
CA MET A 813 7.07 -11.74 14.22
C MET A 813 6.86 -10.87 12.97
N GLY A 814 6.90 -9.54 13.11
CA GLY A 814 6.67 -8.61 12.01
C GLY A 814 5.19 -8.26 11.77
N MET A 815 4.30 -8.61 12.70
CA MET A 815 2.89 -8.21 12.60
C MET A 815 2.76 -6.70 12.84
N ASP A 816 2.10 -5.99 11.93
CA ASP A 816 1.76 -4.59 12.11
C ASP A 816 0.31 -4.38 12.62
N SER A 817 -0.09 -3.12 12.77
CA SER A 817 -1.43 -2.79 13.29
C SER A 817 -2.57 -3.11 12.31
N LEU A 818 -2.30 -3.24 11.01
CA LEU A 818 -3.27 -3.61 9.99
C LEU A 818 -3.43 -5.13 9.91
N MET A 819 -2.32 -5.87 9.99
CA MET A 819 -2.29 -7.32 10.14
C MET A 819 -2.99 -7.80 11.43
N ALA A 820 -2.87 -7.03 12.52
CA ALA A 820 -3.60 -7.31 13.76
C ALA A 820 -5.13 -7.30 13.57
N VAL A 821 -5.64 -6.32 12.82
CA VAL A 821 -7.08 -6.22 12.48
C VAL A 821 -7.50 -7.36 11.54
N GLU A 822 -6.63 -7.77 10.61
CA GLU A 822 -6.88 -8.91 9.74
C GLU A 822 -6.94 -10.24 10.52
N LEU A 823 -5.98 -10.49 11.42
CA LEU A 823 -5.96 -11.65 12.30
C LEU A 823 -7.24 -11.71 13.13
N LYS A 824 -7.61 -10.58 13.75
CA LYS A 824 -8.88 -10.45 14.48
C LYS A 824 -10.06 -10.85 13.61
N ASN A 825 -10.16 -10.33 12.39
CA ASN A 825 -11.29 -10.60 11.50
C ASN A 825 -11.37 -12.07 11.06
N ARG A 826 -10.22 -12.73 10.87
CA ARG A 826 -10.15 -14.17 10.57
C ARG A 826 -10.59 -15.01 11.76
N LEU A 827 -10.15 -14.64 12.96
CA LEU A 827 -10.55 -15.30 14.20
C LEU A 827 -12.05 -15.15 14.46
N ASP A 828 -12.62 -13.95 14.27
CA ASP A 828 -14.06 -13.69 14.34
C ASP A 828 -14.86 -14.68 13.47
N ALA A 829 -14.45 -14.82 12.20
CA ALA A 829 -15.09 -15.72 11.26
C ALA A 829 -14.98 -17.19 11.70
N SER A 830 -13.80 -17.61 12.16
CA SER A 830 -13.56 -19.01 12.57
C SER A 830 -14.25 -19.41 13.88
N LEU A 831 -14.43 -18.45 14.80
CA LEU A 831 -15.01 -18.67 16.13
C LEU A 831 -16.48 -18.26 16.21
N GLY A 832 -17.03 -17.65 15.16
CA GLY A 832 -18.41 -17.16 15.14
C GLY A 832 -18.69 -16.06 16.18
N CYS A 833 -17.66 -15.35 16.65
CA CYS A 833 -17.76 -14.32 17.69
C CYS A 833 -17.19 -12.98 17.20
N SER A 834 -17.39 -11.91 17.96
CA SER A 834 -16.83 -10.59 17.67
C SER A 834 -15.76 -10.26 18.70
N LEU A 835 -14.49 -10.26 18.28
CA LEU A 835 -13.35 -9.96 19.12
C LEU A 835 -13.03 -8.45 19.11
N PRO A 836 -12.40 -7.90 20.16
CA PRO A 836 -11.92 -6.52 20.13
C PRO A 836 -10.72 -6.36 19.19
N ALA A 837 -10.63 -5.25 18.45
CA ALA A 837 -9.45 -4.94 17.64
C ALA A 837 -8.18 -4.65 18.46
N THR A 838 -8.32 -4.38 19.76
CA THR A 838 -7.19 -4.22 20.68
C THR A 838 -6.54 -5.54 21.07
N LEU A 839 -7.16 -6.68 20.75
CA LEU A 839 -6.82 -7.95 21.35
C LEU A 839 -5.34 -8.33 21.15
N VAL A 840 -4.82 -8.20 19.93
CA VAL A 840 -3.42 -8.46 19.58
C VAL A 840 -2.42 -7.57 20.35
N PHE A 841 -2.85 -6.39 20.83
CA PHE A 841 -2.00 -5.49 21.62
C PHE A 841 -1.98 -5.84 23.10
N GLU A 842 -3.03 -6.48 23.59
CA GLU A 842 -3.23 -6.80 25.01
C GLU A 842 -2.84 -8.24 25.33
N THR A 843 -2.93 -9.12 24.34
CA THR A 843 -2.41 -10.48 24.36
C THR A 843 -1.21 -10.51 23.41
N PRO A 844 0.01 -10.22 23.89
CA PRO A 844 1.16 -10.00 23.03
C PRO A 844 1.61 -11.26 22.28
N THR A 845 1.22 -12.45 22.74
CA THR A 845 1.59 -13.75 22.15
C THR A 845 0.37 -14.58 21.73
N ILE A 846 0.60 -15.61 20.91
CA ILE A 846 -0.42 -16.60 20.52
C ILE A 846 -0.94 -17.35 21.75
N GLN A 847 -0.06 -17.65 22.71
CA GLN A 847 -0.41 -18.28 23.97
C GLN A 847 -1.38 -17.40 24.77
N ASP A 848 -1.06 -16.11 24.94
CA ASP A 848 -1.92 -15.17 25.68
C ASP A 848 -3.28 -15.01 25.00
N LEU A 849 -3.29 -15.01 23.67
CA LEU A 849 -4.51 -14.93 22.87
C LEU A 849 -5.37 -16.18 23.05
N ALA A 850 -4.76 -17.37 23.04
CA ALA A 850 -5.45 -18.63 23.28
C ALA A 850 -6.06 -18.69 24.68
N GLU A 851 -5.32 -18.27 25.71
CA GLU A 851 -5.83 -18.20 27.08
C GLU A 851 -6.98 -17.21 27.23
N TYR A 852 -6.86 -16.03 26.60
CA TYR A 852 -7.93 -15.04 26.57
C TYR A 852 -9.20 -15.59 25.94
N LEU A 853 -9.09 -16.24 24.77
CA LEU A 853 -10.22 -16.83 24.07
C LEU A 853 -10.85 -17.97 24.88
N ALA A 854 -10.03 -18.83 25.50
CA ALA A 854 -10.49 -19.91 26.36
C ALA A 854 -11.31 -19.39 27.55
N ARG A 855 -10.80 -18.37 28.27
CA ARG A 855 -11.47 -17.83 29.48
C ARG A 855 -12.65 -16.92 29.15
N ASN A 856 -12.46 -15.94 28.28
CA ASN A 856 -13.39 -14.81 28.11
C ASN A 856 -14.39 -15.00 26.98
N VAL A 857 -14.13 -15.90 26.01
CA VAL A 857 -15.02 -16.15 24.88
C VAL A 857 -15.67 -17.53 24.99
N LEU A 858 -14.91 -18.55 25.35
CA LEU A 858 -15.36 -19.95 25.40
C LEU A 858 -15.80 -20.40 26.80
N GLY A 859 -15.55 -19.60 27.84
CA GLY A 859 -15.97 -19.89 29.22
C GLY A 859 -15.30 -21.12 29.85
N TRP A 860 -14.13 -21.52 29.37
CA TRP A 860 -13.36 -22.62 29.96
C TRP A 860 -12.67 -22.14 31.24
N ASN A 861 -13.34 -22.34 32.37
CA ASN A 861 -12.73 -22.10 33.68
C ASN A 861 -11.60 -23.10 33.91
N SER A 862 -10.39 -22.62 34.23
CA SER A 862 -9.38 -23.46 34.87
C SER A 862 -9.84 -23.75 36.29
N SER A 863 -10.48 -24.89 36.52
CA SER A 863 -10.57 -25.43 37.87
C SER A 863 -9.17 -25.84 38.31
N ALA A 864 -8.52 -25.02 39.11
CA ALA A 864 -7.40 -25.47 39.92
C ALA A 864 -7.88 -26.59 40.88
N THR A 865 -6.98 -27.53 41.12
CA THR A 865 -7.04 -28.71 42.00
C THR A 865 -7.81 -29.93 41.50
N ASP A 866 -7.10 -30.83 40.82
CA ASP A 866 -7.11 -32.24 41.23
C ASP A 866 -5.67 -32.75 41.31
N ASN A 867 -5.18 -32.90 42.54
CA ASN A 867 -3.91 -33.53 42.86
C ASN A 867 -4.05 -35.05 42.66
N GLY A 868 -4.09 -35.49 41.41
CA GLY A 868 -3.88 -36.89 41.04
C GLY A 868 -2.37 -37.18 41.00
N LYS A 869 -1.85 -37.86 42.03
CA LYS A 869 -0.46 -38.33 42.12
C LYS A 869 0.06 -38.90 40.79
N LEU A 870 1.16 -38.34 40.27
CA LEU A 870 1.94 -38.95 39.20
C LEU A 870 2.55 -40.29 39.67
N PRO A 871 2.55 -41.35 38.83
CA PRO A 871 3.22 -42.60 39.17
C PRO A 871 4.73 -42.38 39.31
N LYS A 872 5.34 -43.08 40.28
CA LYS A 872 6.75 -43.00 40.72
C LYS A 872 7.85 -43.31 39.67
N GLY A 873 7.58 -43.22 38.37
CA GLY A 873 8.56 -43.52 37.31
C GLY A 873 9.12 -42.32 36.53
N GLU A 874 8.50 -41.15 36.63
CA GLU A 874 8.87 -39.99 35.79
C GLU A 874 9.79 -38.97 36.49
N GLU A 875 9.87 -38.97 37.83
CA GLU A 875 10.83 -38.14 38.56
C GLU A 875 12.29 -38.59 38.36
N GLU A 876 12.54 -39.90 38.21
CA GLU A 876 13.89 -40.40 37.91
C GLU A 876 14.32 -40.08 36.48
N ARG A 877 13.39 -40.10 35.51
CA ARG A 877 13.66 -39.72 34.12
C ARG A 877 13.88 -38.22 33.93
N ALA A 878 13.13 -37.39 34.64
CA ALA A 878 13.31 -35.94 34.59
C ALA A 878 14.66 -35.51 35.23
N LYS A 879 15.11 -36.21 36.28
CA LYS A 879 16.44 -36.02 36.86
C LYS A 879 17.56 -36.47 35.92
N ALA A 880 17.42 -37.63 35.30
CA ALA A 880 18.40 -38.16 34.34
C ALA A 880 18.55 -37.26 33.09
N LEU A 881 17.44 -36.72 32.55
CA LEU A 881 17.51 -35.79 31.40
C LEU A 881 18.18 -34.45 31.75
N SER A 882 18.02 -33.97 32.98
CA SER A 882 18.66 -32.75 33.49
C SER A 882 20.17 -32.92 33.66
N GLU A 883 20.62 -34.08 34.12
CA GLU A 883 22.04 -34.38 34.30
C GLU A 883 22.78 -34.58 32.96
N VAL A 884 22.12 -35.15 31.94
CA VAL A 884 22.69 -35.31 30.58
C VAL A 884 22.82 -33.98 29.84
N GLN A 885 21.96 -33.00 30.11
CA GLN A 885 22.04 -31.67 29.50
C GLN A 885 23.18 -30.78 30.03
N GLN A 886 23.87 -31.20 31.10
CA GLN A 886 24.99 -30.44 31.69
C GLN A 886 26.39 -31.01 31.40
N LEU A 887 26.47 -32.11 30.64
CA LEU A 887 27.75 -32.72 30.25
C LEU A 887 28.26 -32.13 28.93
N ALA A 888 29.58 -31.93 28.82
CA ALA A 888 30.21 -31.49 27.57
C ALA A 888 30.17 -32.61 26.51
N GLU A 889 30.08 -32.27 25.21
CA GLU A 889 29.90 -33.23 24.10
C GLU A 889 30.91 -34.40 24.14
N ASP A 890 32.16 -34.15 24.53
CA ASP A 890 33.22 -35.15 24.62
C ASP A 890 32.96 -36.24 25.69
N GLU A 891 32.25 -35.89 26.77
CA GLU A 891 31.88 -36.85 27.84
C GLU A 891 30.65 -37.67 27.47
N VAL A 892 29.75 -37.10 26.66
CA VAL A 892 28.56 -37.80 26.13
C VAL A 892 28.97 -38.85 25.11
N GLU A 893 29.93 -38.55 24.21
CA GLU A 893 30.48 -39.55 23.29
C GLU A 893 31.19 -40.70 24.01
N ALA A 894 31.95 -40.39 25.09
CA ALA A 894 32.60 -41.41 25.90
C ALA A 894 31.60 -42.33 26.63
N SER A 895 30.49 -41.77 27.16
CA SER A 895 29.43 -42.53 27.82
C SER A 895 28.67 -43.43 26.84
N ILE A 896 28.37 -42.94 25.63
CA ILE A 896 27.69 -43.72 24.58
C ILE A 896 28.61 -44.84 24.07
N ALA A 897 29.92 -44.60 23.93
CA ALA A 897 30.87 -45.62 23.54
C ALA A 897 31.00 -46.74 24.60
N LEU A 898 30.86 -46.39 25.89
CA LEU A 898 30.92 -47.34 26.99
C LEU A 898 29.64 -48.20 27.08
N GLU A 899 28.46 -47.59 26.91
CA GLU A 899 27.18 -48.32 26.82
C GLU A 899 27.10 -49.22 25.58
N LEU A 900 27.64 -48.78 24.43
CA LEU A 900 27.72 -49.62 23.22
C LEU A 900 28.66 -50.82 23.42
N ALA A 901 29.77 -50.66 24.15
CA ALA A 901 30.67 -51.76 24.48
C ALA A 901 30.04 -52.77 25.45
N GLU A 902 29.24 -52.30 26.42
CA GLU A 902 28.46 -53.15 27.32
C GLU A 902 27.33 -53.91 26.59
N LEU A 903 26.65 -53.26 25.64
CA LEU A 903 25.65 -53.90 24.79
C LEU A 903 26.26 -54.93 23.83
N GLU A 904 27.45 -54.66 23.27
CA GLU A 904 28.16 -55.62 22.43
C GLU A 904 28.66 -56.85 23.22
N THR A 905 29.00 -56.69 24.49
CA THR A 905 29.37 -57.82 25.36
C THR A 905 28.15 -58.63 25.80
N LEU A 906 26.99 -57.98 26.03
CA LEU A 906 25.71 -58.64 26.26
C LEU A 906 25.21 -59.41 25.02
N LEU A 907 25.40 -58.88 23.81
CA LEU A 907 25.01 -59.50 22.55
C LEU A 907 25.94 -60.64 22.08
N LYS A 908 27.16 -60.73 22.61
CA LYS A 908 28.09 -61.85 22.35
C LYS A 908 28.03 -62.95 23.42
N GLY A 909 27.21 -62.76 24.45
CA GLY A 909 27.05 -63.68 25.58
C GLY A 909 25.74 -64.49 25.59
N ASN A 910 24.85 -64.34 24.61
CA ASN A 910 23.61 -65.13 24.45
C ASN A 910 23.21 -65.32 22.99
#